data_AF-A0A970Q9G3-F1
#
_entry.id   AF-A0A970Q9G3-F1
#
_cell.length_a   1.000
_cell.length_b   1.000
_cell.length_c   1.000
_cell.angle_alpha   90.00
_cell.angle_beta   90.00
_cell.angle_gamma   90.00
#
_symmetry.space_group_name_H-M   'P 1'
#
loop_
_entity.id
_entity.type
_entity.pdbx_description
1 polymer ?
#
loop_
_entity_poly.entity_id
_entity_poly.type
_entity_poly.pdbx_seq_one_letter_code
_entity_poly.pdbx_strand_id
1 'polypeptide(L)'
;MTRLLLSLLSLCFLCAFALPAYSNESTAAVTNETLPNLADTIKEAVHKVTPSLVRIDVVEAYYRDGREMKSEASGSGVVITKEGHVITNHHVAGHAKQLKCVFADKSEFEAELVGTDPLTDISVIRLKTDDNIEFPVVIWGDCTGVCVGDHVLAMGSPLALSQSVTLGIISNTEMTMPEWMSRDGGLTIDGEDVGALVRWLAHDAQIFGGNSGGPLVNLQGQVIGINEIRMGLSGAIPGNLARSVAEEIIRSGNVHRSWVGLNVQPRLKSDTRKIGALINTVIADSPAEKAGLRSGDLLTAINDTVIDIRFLVQLPDFNLLVADLPTNETARFTIERDGKQEIIDVVPIERETYELLQFEQLYWGITIRDISFMMAKEMKRDNTEGVLVTSVQSGGPAGDAVPPISRDDVIVEIEGQAIKNVADFREITTKLMEESTAPRPVLTAFDRKNDRFLTIVKIGIRPLGDPGMEVKKAWLPVEYQVISRDIAQSMDEPTLTGFRVTQVYKDSTAAKAGITVGDFILSVDGEKMTAALPEHHEELAAYIRQYTPGDTVELSIKRGSEKLSLPVVLVEAPKLAREMKKYQDEVFEFTVRDITYFDRASEKWAQEQTGVLVEQVKPGGWAALGRLSTSDLIIGIGDTPVNTVDEVREQMTAIIDAAEEYVVLKIRRGIRILYLELTPNWDNKGD
;
A
#
# COMPACT_ATOMS: atom_id res chain seq x y z
N MET A 1 -58.32 50.86 -22.73
CA MET A 1 -59.29 50.02 -21.99
C MET A 1 -58.66 49.68 -20.64
N THR A 2 -58.95 50.51 -19.63
CA THR A 2 -59.72 50.18 -18.40
C THR A 2 -58.89 49.37 -17.39
N ARG A 3 -58.22 50.02 -16.42
CA ARG A 3 -58.69 50.58 -15.12
C ARG A 3 -58.67 49.53 -13.98
N LEU A 4 -57.84 49.72 -12.95
CA LEU A 4 -58.19 50.04 -11.52
C LEU A 4 -56.93 49.84 -10.62
N LEU A 5 -56.37 50.89 -9.98
CA LEU A 5 -56.46 51.27 -8.53
C LEU A 5 -55.61 50.37 -7.58
N LEU A 6 -54.88 50.78 -6.53
CA LEU A 6 -54.59 52.01 -5.75
C LEU A 6 -53.41 51.61 -4.78
N SER A 7 -52.22 52.21 -4.74
CA SER A 7 -51.72 53.38 -3.96
C SER A 7 -51.50 53.26 -2.43
N LEU A 8 -50.33 53.78 -1.99
CA LEU A 8 -49.85 54.27 -0.66
C LEU A 8 -49.21 53.26 0.33
N LEU A 9 -47.89 53.34 0.58
CA LEU A 9 -47.10 54.26 1.45
C LEU A 9 -47.33 54.06 2.96
N SER A 10 -46.28 53.67 3.69
CA SER A 10 -46.13 54.07 5.09
C SER A 10 -44.68 54.17 5.54
N LEU A 11 -44.47 55.13 6.43
CA LEU A 11 -43.26 55.88 6.75
C LEU A 11 -42.85 55.58 8.20
N CYS A 12 -41.55 55.66 8.49
CA CYS A 12 -40.96 55.60 9.83
C CYS A 12 -41.67 56.49 10.89
N PHE A 13 -41.76 56.01 12.13
CA PHE A 13 -41.69 56.88 13.32
C PHE A 13 -41.19 56.12 14.57
N LEU A 14 -40.23 56.75 15.25
CA LEU A 14 -39.68 56.42 16.56
C LEU A 14 -40.72 56.68 17.68
N CYS A 15 -40.80 55.84 18.71
CA CYS A 15 -41.28 56.23 20.04
C CYS A 15 -40.75 55.27 21.12
N ALA A 16 -40.07 55.82 22.12
CA ALA A 16 -39.71 55.18 23.38
C ALA A 16 -40.87 55.31 24.39
N PHE A 17 -41.05 54.36 25.32
CA PHE A 17 -41.34 54.62 26.75
C PHE A 17 -41.49 53.32 27.59
N ALA A 18 -40.83 53.34 28.75
CA ALA A 18 -41.15 52.74 30.07
C ALA A 18 -41.25 51.21 30.27
N LEU A 19 -40.31 50.70 31.09
CA LEU A 19 -40.36 49.42 31.81
C LEU A 19 -41.18 49.56 33.12
N PRO A 20 -41.98 48.55 33.51
CA PRO A 20 -42.35 48.33 34.90
C PRO A 20 -41.49 47.22 35.52
N ALA A 21 -40.98 47.49 36.72
CA ALA A 21 -40.37 46.49 37.60
C ALA A 21 -41.44 45.84 38.50
N TYR A 22 -41.36 44.52 38.69
CA TYR A 22 -41.81 43.67 39.84
C TYR A 22 -41.78 42.21 39.31
N SER A 23 -41.32 41.16 39.99
CA SER A 23 -40.89 40.92 41.38
C SER A 23 -40.06 39.63 41.41
N ASN A 24 -39.07 39.56 42.32
CA ASN A 24 -38.33 38.34 42.65
C ASN A 24 -39.27 37.26 43.23
N GLU A 25 -39.42 36.15 42.54
CA GLU A 25 -39.80 34.87 43.15
C GLU A 25 -38.60 33.93 43.18
N SER A 26 -38.38 33.41 44.38
CA SER A 26 -37.37 32.46 44.85
C SER A 26 -36.97 31.40 43.82
N THR A 27 -35.73 31.46 43.33
CA THR A 27 -35.03 30.30 42.79
C THR A 27 -34.77 29.32 43.94
N ALA A 28 -35.68 28.37 44.11
CA ALA A 28 -35.36 27.16 44.84
C ALA A 28 -34.16 26.50 44.14
N ALA A 29 -33.02 26.49 44.83
CA ALA A 29 -31.83 25.79 44.40
C ALA A 29 -32.18 24.30 44.28
N VAL A 30 -32.40 23.86 43.04
CA VAL A 30 -32.25 22.45 42.70
C VAL A 30 -30.78 22.16 42.93
N THR A 31 -30.49 21.48 44.02
CA THR A 31 -29.16 20.94 44.30
C THR A 31 -28.78 20.06 43.12
N ASN A 32 -27.80 20.53 42.34
CA ASN A 32 -27.09 19.72 41.35
C ASN A 32 -26.47 18.53 42.09
N GLU A 33 -27.20 17.42 42.18
CA GLU A 33 -26.55 16.12 42.13
C GLU A 33 -25.74 16.13 40.84
N THR A 34 -24.43 16.23 41.03
CA THR A 34 -23.50 16.70 40.03
C THR A 34 -23.32 15.58 39.03
N LEU A 35 -23.99 15.65 37.88
CA LEU A 35 -23.62 14.83 36.73
C LEU A 35 -22.11 15.02 36.53
N PRO A 36 -21.31 13.93 36.46
CA PRO A 36 -19.89 14.05 36.27
C PRO A 36 -19.61 14.92 35.05
N ASN A 37 -18.68 15.85 35.18
CA ASN A 37 -18.29 16.72 34.08
C ASN A 37 -17.85 15.83 32.91
N LEU A 38 -18.50 15.99 31.75
CA LEU A 38 -18.21 15.19 30.55
C LEU A 38 -16.72 15.22 30.20
N ALA A 39 -16.07 16.36 30.37
CA ALA A 39 -14.64 16.50 30.11
C ALA A 39 -13.79 15.61 31.04
N ASP A 40 -14.18 15.45 32.30
CA ASP A 40 -13.43 14.64 33.25
C ASP A 40 -13.71 13.14 33.03
N THR A 41 -14.96 12.80 32.67
CA THR A 41 -15.33 11.43 32.27
C THR A 41 -14.54 10.97 31.04
N ILE A 42 -14.40 11.84 30.03
CA ILE A 42 -13.59 11.56 28.84
C ILE A 42 -12.12 11.34 29.22
N LYS A 43 -11.54 12.21 30.05
CA LYS A 43 -10.14 12.03 30.50
C LYS A 43 -9.93 10.71 31.23
N GLU A 44 -10.87 10.32 32.09
CA GLU A 44 -10.81 9.04 32.80
C GLU A 44 -10.90 7.84 31.84
N ALA A 45 -11.82 7.87 30.87
CA ALA A 45 -11.95 6.83 29.85
C ALA A 45 -10.66 6.70 29.02
N VAL A 46 -10.09 7.82 28.56
CA VAL A 46 -8.83 7.85 27.82
C VAL A 46 -7.69 7.29 28.67
N HIS A 47 -7.55 7.72 29.92
CA HIS A 47 -6.46 7.29 30.80
C HIS A 47 -6.49 5.77 31.07
N LYS A 48 -7.67 5.15 31.12
CA LYS A 48 -7.81 3.69 31.28
C LYS A 48 -7.31 2.90 30.06
N VAL A 49 -7.45 3.45 28.85
CA VAL A 49 -7.17 2.72 27.60
C VAL A 49 -5.78 3.03 27.04
N THR A 50 -5.30 4.27 27.17
CA THR A 50 -4.01 4.74 26.62
C THR A 50 -2.82 3.80 26.90
N PRO A 51 -2.64 3.21 28.11
CA PRO A 51 -1.53 2.30 28.36
C PRO A 51 -1.56 1.04 27.49
N SER A 52 -2.75 0.58 27.08
CA SER A 52 -2.94 -0.62 26.27
C SER A 52 -2.99 -0.32 24.76
N LEU A 53 -3.04 0.96 24.38
CA LEU A 53 -3.10 1.40 22.98
C LEU A 53 -1.70 1.39 22.37
N VAL A 54 -1.55 0.70 21.24
CA VAL A 54 -0.27 0.62 20.52
C VAL A 54 -0.39 1.21 19.12
N ARG A 55 0.67 1.87 18.68
CA ARG A 55 0.92 2.09 17.24
C ARG A 55 1.57 0.83 16.70
N ILE A 56 1.11 0.37 15.54
CA ILE A 56 1.71 -0.76 14.82
C ILE A 56 2.41 -0.17 13.60
N ASP A 57 3.74 -0.24 13.58
CA ASP A 57 4.53 -0.02 12.38
C ASP A 57 4.65 -1.36 11.67
N VAL A 58 4.23 -1.41 10.41
CA VAL A 58 4.13 -2.63 9.61
C VAL A 58 4.93 -2.49 8.33
N VAL A 59 5.67 -3.55 7.98
CA VAL A 59 6.18 -3.76 6.63
C VAL A 59 5.31 -4.82 6.00
N GLU A 60 4.44 -4.42 5.07
CA GLU A 60 3.58 -5.33 4.33
C GLU A 60 4.23 -5.73 3.02
N ALA A 61 3.93 -6.94 2.53
CA ALA A 61 4.27 -7.35 1.18
C ALA A 61 3.04 -7.27 0.28
N TYR A 62 3.21 -6.70 -0.91
CA TYR A 62 2.23 -6.74 -1.99
C TYR A 62 2.92 -7.15 -3.28
N TYR A 63 2.16 -7.67 -4.23
CA TYR A 63 2.71 -8.27 -5.44
C TYR A 63 2.36 -7.42 -6.66
N ARG A 64 3.38 -6.95 -7.38
CA ARG A 64 3.21 -6.07 -8.53
C ARG A 64 4.36 -6.25 -9.51
N ASP A 65 4.04 -6.13 -10.81
CA ASP A 65 5.02 -6.16 -11.90
C ASP A 65 5.94 -7.39 -11.83
N GLY A 66 5.38 -8.55 -11.45
CA GLY A 66 6.07 -9.83 -11.36
C GLY A 66 7.02 -9.98 -10.18
N ARG A 67 6.96 -9.08 -9.19
CA ARG A 67 7.84 -9.05 -8.01
C ARG A 67 7.04 -8.94 -6.72
N GLU A 68 7.63 -9.45 -5.63
CA GLU A 68 7.22 -9.06 -4.28
C GLU A 68 7.76 -7.65 -4.01
N MET A 69 6.86 -6.73 -3.71
CA MET A 69 7.13 -5.36 -3.31
C MET A 69 6.80 -5.22 -1.83
N LYS A 70 7.52 -4.36 -1.12
CA LYS A 70 7.26 -4.09 0.28
C LYS A 70 6.86 -2.62 0.45
N SER A 71 5.99 -2.33 1.40
CA SER A 71 5.67 -0.96 1.81
C SER A 71 5.71 -0.85 3.32
N GLU A 72 6.16 0.31 3.79
CA GLU A 72 5.93 0.72 5.18
C GLU A 72 4.50 1.27 5.28
N ALA A 73 3.74 0.73 6.23
CA ALA A 73 2.45 1.26 6.63
C ALA A 73 2.40 1.38 8.16
N SER A 74 1.35 2.02 8.68
CA SER A 74 1.13 2.12 10.11
C SER A 74 -0.34 2.01 10.45
N GLY A 75 -0.66 1.28 11.50
CA GLY A 75 -2.00 1.16 12.06
C GLY A 75 -2.00 1.33 13.58
N SER A 76 -3.14 1.02 14.18
CA SER A 76 -3.31 0.97 15.63
C SER A 76 -3.70 -0.43 16.07
N GLY A 77 -3.46 -0.74 17.33
CA GLY A 77 -3.96 -1.94 17.96
C GLY A 77 -4.20 -1.70 19.44
N VAL A 78 -4.78 -2.69 20.10
CA VAL A 78 -5.01 -2.62 21.54
C VAL A 78 -4.68 -3.95 22.20
N VAL A 79 -3.97 -3.91 23.32
CA VAL A 79 -3.58 -5.10 24.08
C VAL A 79 -4.81 -5.70 24.79
N ILE A 80 -5.08 -6.97 24.52
CA ILE A 80 -6.28 -7.70 24.98
C ILE A 80 -5.96 -8.85 25.96
N THR A 81 -4.69 -9.22 26.13
CA THR A 81 -4.28 -10.17 27.18
C THR A 81 -3.00 -9.72 27.88
N LYS A 82 -2.81 -10.16 29.13
CA LYS A 82 -1.65 -9.80 29.96
C LYS A 82 -0.34 -10.27 29.37
N GLU A 83 -0.40 -11.37 28.63
CA GLU A 83 0.77 -11.95 28.03
C GLU A 83 1.27 -11.04 26.88
N GLY A 84 0.44 -10.16 26.30
CA GLY A 84 0.83 -9.28 25.18
C GLY A 84 0.23 -9.66 23.83
N HIS A 85 -1.00 -10.18 23.80
CA HIS A 85 -1.76 -10.25 22.54
C HIS A 85 -2.39 -8.89 22.24
N VAL A 86 -2.24 -8.43 21.02
CA VAL A 86 -2.78 -7.17 20.50
C VAL A 86 -3.77 -7.48 19.39
N ILE A 87 -4.99 -6.97 19.50
CA ILE A 87 -5.96 -7.02 18.40
C ILE A 87 -5.79 -5.79 17.50
N THR A 88 -5.93 -5.99 16.19
CA THR A 88 -5.92 -4.96 15.15
C THR A 88 -6.73 -5.43 13.94
N ASN A 89 -6.73 -4.67 12.85
CA ASN A 89 -7.39 -5.08 11.61
C ASN A 89 -6.54 -6.03 10.76
N HIS A 90 -7.19 -6.85 9.93
CA HIS A 90 -6.51 -7.67 8.92
C HIS A 90 -5.76 -6.78 7.91
N HIS A 91 -6.38 -5.72 7.39
CA HIS A 91 -5.68 -4.84 6.46
C HIS A 91 -4.49 -4.08 7.08
N VAL A 92 -4.33 -4.12 8.41
CA VAL A 92 -3.16 -3.55 9.11
C VAL A 92 -2.04 -4.57 9.26
N ALA A 93 -2.35 -5.82 9.64
CA ALA A 93 -1.34 -6.80 10.05
C ALA A 93 -1.37 -8.14 9.31
N GLY A 94 -2.43 -8.44 8.55
CA GLY A 94 -2.65 -9.73 7.90
C GLY A 94 -1.60 -10.12 6.86
N HIS A 95 -0.97 -9.13 6.22
CA HIS A 95 0.12 -9.32 5.25
C HIS A 95 1.48 -8.86 5.74
N ALA A 96 1.61 -8.65 7.05
CA ALA A 96 2.84 -8.12 7.61
C ALA A 96 3.98 -9.13 7.48
N LYS A 97 5.09 -8.69 6.89
CA LYS A 97 6.38 -9.38 6.96
C LYS A 97 7.14 -8.99 8.22
N GLN A 98 6.88 -7.79 8.74
CA GLN A 98 7.42 -7.31 10.01
C GLN A 98 6.37 -6.47 10.72
N LEU A 99 6.34 -6.61 12.04
CA LEU A 99 5.46 -5.85 12.93
C LEU A 99 6.29 -5.32 14.09
N LYS A 100 6.09 -4.03 14.38
CA LYS A 100 6.66 -3.38 15.55
C LYS A 100 5.59 -2.57 16.25
N CYS A 101 5.41 -2.82 17.54
CA CYS A 101 4.44 -2.13 18.37
C CYS A 101 5.13 -1.05 19.20
N VAL A 102 4.61 0.17 19.17
CA VAL A 102 5.10 1.30 19.96
C VAL A 102 4.01 1.78 20.90
N PHE A 103 4.30 1.74 22.19
CA PHE A 103 3.37 2.11 23.27
C PHE A 103 3.37 3.63 23.53
N ALA A 104 2.41 4.08 24.35
CA ALA A 104 2.29 5.47 24.79
C ALA A 104 3.57 6.00 25.48
N ASP A 105 4.24 5.14 26.24
CA ASP A 105 5.47 5.43 26.99
C ASP A 105 6.75 5.37 26.14
N LYS A 106 6.60 5.11 24.83
CA LYS A 106 7.69 4.96 23.84
C LYS A 106 8.50 3.67 23.98
N SER A 107 8.03 2.70 24.78
CA SER A 107 8.55 1.33 24.68
C SER A 107 8.17 0.72 23.33
N GLU A 108 9.07 -0.08 22.79
CA GLU A 108 8.95 -0.69 21.47
C GLU A 108 9.17 -2.20 21.59
N PHE A 109 8.32 -2.97 20.94
CA PHE A 109 8.39 -4.42 20.92
C PHE A 109 8.17 -4.91 19.50
N GLU A 110 9.00 -5.84 19.03
CA GLU A 110 8.66 -6.60 17.84
C GLU A 110 7.41 -7.44 18.08
N ALA A 111 6.70 -7.80 17.01
CA ALA A 111 5.54 -8.66 17.11
C ALA A 111 5.48 -9.68 15.97
N GLU A 112 4.75 -10.75 16.20
CA GLU A 112 4.42 -11.78 15.21
C GLU A 112 2.92 -11.87 15.01
N LEU A 113 2.49 -12.15 13.79
CA LEU A 113 1.09 -12.47 13.51
C LEU A 113 0.76 -13.83 14.13
N VAL A 114 -0.21 -13.87 15.04
CA VAL A 114 -0.73 -15.14 15.62
C VAL A 114 -1.70 -15.78 14.65
N GLY A 115 -2.55 -14.96 14.03
CA GLY A 115 -3.54 -15.38 13.06
C GLY A 115 -4.40 -14.21 12.63
N THR A 116 -5.18 -14.44 11.59
CA THR A 116 -5.93 -13.37 10.93
C THR A 116 -7.22 -13.89 10.32
N ASP A 117 -8.12 -12.95 10.06
CA ASP A 117 -9.43 -13.19 9.53
C ASP A 117 -9.85 -12.07 8.57
N PRO A 118 -9.66 -12.25 7.25
CA PRO A 118 -10.02 -11.25 6.25
C PRO A 118 -11.52 -10.92 6.23
N LEU A 119 -12.39 -11.89 6.54
CA LEU A 119 -13.85 -11.75 6.43
C LEU A 119 -14.47 -10.85 7.51
N THR A 120 -13.80 -10.70 8.66
CA THR A 120 -14.19 -9.70 9.69
C THR A 120 -13.20 -8.57 9.80
N ASP A 121 -12.14 -8.58 8.99
CA ASP A 121 -11.02 -7.66 9.05
C ASP A 121 -10.39 -7.61 10.45
N ILE A 122 -10.16 -8.75 11.10
CA ILE A 122 -9.52 -8.85 12.42
C ILE A 122 -8.21 -9.64 12.34
N SER A 123 -7.20 -9.17 13.07
CA SER A 123 -5.95 -9.90 13.32
C SER A 123 -5.58 -9.85 14.80
N VAL A 124 -4.87 -10.89 15.24
CA VAL A 124 -4.18 -10.87 16.53
C VAL A 124 -2.68 -11.00 16.29
N ILE A 125 -1.92 -10.09 16.88
CA ILE A 125 -0.46 -10.12 16.89
C ILE A 125 0.04 -10.34 18.32
N ARG A 126 1.23 -10.91 18.44
CA ARG A 126 1.87 -11.27 19.70
C ARG A 126 3.15 -10.47 19.87
N LEU A 127 3.27 -9.73 20.97
CA LEU A 127 4.51 -9.02 21.31
C LEU A 127 5.61 -10.03 21.65
N LYS A 128 6.78 -9.86 21.03
CA LYS A 128 8.02 -10.57 21.37
C LYS A 128 8.65 -9.93 22.59
N THR A 129 8.81 -10.72 23.64
CA THR A 129 9.43 -10.28 24.89
C THR A 129 9.99 -11.47 25.64
N ASP A 130 10.90 -11.22 26.57
CA ASP A 130 11.35 -12.23 27.51
C ASP A 130 10.18 -12.70 28.38
N ASP A 131 10.14 -14.00 28.69
CA ASP A 131 9.14 -14.57 29.59
C ASP A 131 9.16 -13.80 30.93
N ASN A 132 8.02 -13.20 31.30
CA ASN A 132 7.66 -12.52 32.59
C ASN A 132 7.19 -11.05 32.49
N ILE A 133 7.10 -10.42 31.32
CA ILE A 133 6.47 -9.08 31.20
C ILE A 133 4.94 -9.21 31.13
N GLU A 134 4.23 -8.59 32.08
CA GLU A 134 2.77 -8.38 31.97
C GLU A 134 2.47 -7.04 31.30
N PHE A 135 1.57 -7.05 30.32
CA PHE A 135 1.12 -5.85 29.61
C PHE A 135 -0.20 -5.31 30.18
N PRO A 136 -0.45 -3.98 30.08
CA PRO A 136 -1.75 -3.40 30.40
C PRO A 136 -2.81 -3.91 29.44
N VAL A 137 -4.00 -4.25 29.97
CA VAL A 137 -5.08 -4.89 29.21
C VAL A 137 -6.34 -4.03 29.26
N VAL A 138 -7.04 -3.93 28.14
CA VAL A 138 -8.35 -3.25 28.10
C VAL A 138 -9.48 -4.07 28.71
N ILE A 139 -10.55 -3.37 29.06
CA ILE A 139 -11.80 -3.99 29.50
C ILE A 139 -12.77 -3.96 28.32
N TRP A 140 -13.29 -5.13 27.95
CA TRP A 140 -14.37 -5.22 26.96
C TRP A 140 -15.69 -4.73 27.54
N GLY A 141 -16.44 -3.97 26.75
CA GLY A 141 -17.83 -3.61 27.00
C GLY A 141 -18.76 -4.47 26.14
N ASP A 142 -20.01 -4.64 26.58
CA ASP A 142 -21.03 -5.31 25.77
C ASP A 142 -21.63 -4.32 24.76
N CYS A 143 -21.46 -4.62 23.48
CA CYS A 143 -21.96 -3.77 22.41
C CYS A 143 -23.44 -4.04 22.03
N THR A 144 -24.11 -5.04 22.62
CA THR A 144 -25.54 -5.30 22.33
C THR A 144 -26.48 -4.23 22.89
N GLY A 145 -26.06 -3.56 23.97
CA GLY A 145 -26.82 -2.49 24.62
C GLY A 145 -26.54 -1.09 24.08
N VAL A 146 -25.64 -0.95 23.11
CA VAL A 146 -25.24 0.34 22.55
C VAL A 146 -26.41 0.95 21.76
N CYS A 147 -26.66 2.23 21.98
CA CYS A 147 -27.76 2.97 21.39
C CYS A 147 -27.27 4.17 20.57
N VAL A 148 -28.03 4.55 19.55
CA VAL A 148 -27.79 5.79 18.82
C VAL A 148 -27.85 6.98 19.79
N GLY A 149 -26.82 7.82 19.77
CA GLY A 149 -26.64 8.95 20.70
C GLY A 149 -25.65 8.70 21.84
N ASP A 150 -25.23 7.45 22.08
CA ASP A 150 -24.20 7.14 23.08
C ASP A 150 -22.85 7.76 22.67
N HIS A 151 -22.20 8.45 23.60
CA HIS A 151 -20.88 9.04 23.35
C HIS A 151 -19.80 7.97 23.26
N VAL A 152 -18.94 8.13 22.27
CA VAL A 152 -17.83 7.21 21.99
C VAL A 152 -16.54 7.96 21.68
N LEU A 153 -15.43 7.31 22.00
CA LEU A 153 -14.09 7.78 21.74
C LEU A 153 -13.43 6.82 20.76
N ALA A 154 -13.10 7.30 19.57
CA ALA A 154 -12.24 6.55 18.66
C ALA A 154 -10.78 6.88 19.00
N MET A 155 -10.03 5.87 19.42
CA MET A 155 -8.63 6.02 19.84
C MET A 155 -7.70 5.30 18.85
N GLY A 156 -6.54 5.89 18.59
CA GLY A 156 -5.56 5.35 17.65
C GLY A 156 -4.25 6.12 17.68
N SER A 157 -3.37 5.89 16.71
CA SER A 157 -2.09 6.58 16.53
C SER A 157 -1.88 6.97 15.06
N PRO A 158 -2.63 7.97 14.55
CA PRO A 158 -2.63 8.31 13.14
C PRO A 158 -1.29 8.86 12.67
N LEU A 159 -0.95 8.59 11.41
CA LEU A 159 0.21 9.14 10.68
C LEU A 159 1.58 8.92 11.35
N ALA A 160 1.71 7.92 12.22
CA ALA A 160 2.93 7.62 12.98
C ALA A 160 3.48 8.75 13.88
N LEU A 161 2.75 9.86 14.08
CA LEU A 161 3.25 11.06 14.77
C LEU A 161 2.84 11.14 16.26
N SER A 162 1.64 10.72 16.64
CA SER A 162 1.18 10.66 18.04
C SER A 162 -0.13 9.89 18.22
N GLN A 163 -0.36 9.33 19.42
CA GLN A 163 -1.68 8.81 19.82
C GLN A 163 -2.74 9.94 19.74
N SER A 164 -3.92 9.62 19.20
CA SER A 164 -5.05 10.54 19.02
C SER A 164 -6.33 9.96 19.60
N VAL A 165 -7.21 10.87 20.01
CA VAL A 165 -8.55 10.56 20.49
C VAL A 165 -9.52 11.51 19.81
N THR A 166 -10.59 10.97 19.24
CA THR A 166 -11.69 11.77 18.71
C THR A 166 -12.99 11.39 19.42
N LEU A 167 -13.78 12.39 19.78
CA LEU A 167 -15.09 12.23 20.41
C LEU A 167 -16.18 12.27 19.34
N GLY A 168 -17.18 11.41 19.48
CA GLY A 168 -18.42 11.45 18.72
C GLY A 168 -19.52 10.69 19.44
N ILE A 169 -20.55 10.32 18.70
CA ILE A 169 -21.65 9.48 19.13
C ILE A 169 -21.85 8.30 18.18
N ILE A 170 -22.50 7.25 18.68
CA ILE A 170 -23.08 6.21 17.83
C ILE A 170 -24.18 6.83 16.99
N SER A 171 -24.03 6.70 15.68
CA SER A 171 -24.94 7.24 14.66
C SER A 171 -25.90 6.16 14.13
N ASN A 172 -25.46 4.91 14.08
CA ASN A 172 -26.26 3.75 13.65
C ASN A 172 -25.63 2.46 14.20
N THR A 173 -26.43 1.50 14.64
CA THR A 173 -25.96 0.19 15.13
C THR A 173 -26.10 -0.93 14.09
N GLU A 174 -26.69 -0.62 12.94
CA GLU A 174 -27.01 -1.57 11.87
C GLU A 174 -26.41 -1.13 10.53
N MET A 175 -25.24 -0.50 10.54
CA MET A 175 -24.64 -0.04 9.29
C MET A 175 -24.13 -1.24 8.48
N THR A 176 -24.54 -1.29 7.21
CA THR A 176 -24.08 -2.26 6.23
C THR A 176 -23.69 -1.51 4.96
N MET A 177 -22.80 -2.10 4.17
CA MET A 177 -22.43 -1.53 2.88
C MET A 177 -23.61 -1.65 1.90
N PRO A 178 -24.03 -0.54 1.26
CA PRO A 178 -24.99 -0.58 0.18
C PRO A 178 -24.48 -1.41 -1.00
N GLU A 179 -25.35 -2.23 -1.58
CA GLU A 179 -25.02 -3.17 -2.66
C GLU A 179 -24.32 -2.52 -3.87
N TRP A 180 -24.65 -1.27 -4.20
CA TRP A 180 -24.00 -0.55 -5.30
C TRP A 180 -22.56 -0.14 -4.98
N MET A 181 -22.19 -0.02 -3.71
CA MET A 181 -20.79 0.11 -3.29
C MET A 181 -20.11 -1.26 -3.28
N SER A 182 -20.83 -2.34 -2.98
CA SER A 182 -20.30 -3.70 -3.02
C SER A 182 -20.01 -4.24 -4.43
N ARG A 183 -20.86 -3.91 -5.43
CA ARG A 183 -20.77 -4.44 -6.81
C ARG A 183 -19.58 -3.91 -7.64
N ASP A 184 -19.04 -2.76 -7.29
CA ASP A 184 -17.87 -2.15 -7.95
C ASP A 184 -16.61 -2.16 -7.05
N GLY A 185 -16.58 -3.06 -6.05
CA GLY A 185 -15.50 -3.15 -5.06
C GLY A 185 -15.94 -2.61 -3.70
N GLY A 186 -16.82 -3.34 -3.01
CA GLY A 186 -17.05 -3.15 -1.58
C GLY A 186 -15.75 -3.26 -0.79
N LEU A 187 -15.78 -3.17 0.54
CA LEU A 187 -14.58 -3.46 1.32
C LEU A 187 -14.25 -4.95 1.14
N THR A 188 -13.44 -5.22 0.12
CA THR A 188 -13.02 -6.54 -0.30
C THR A 188 -11.56 -6.64 0.05
N ILE A 189 -11.25 -7.58 0.93
CA ILE A 189 -9.91 -7.82 1.44
C ILE A 189 -9.60 -9.28 1.11
N ASP A 190 -8.53 -9.55 0.38
CA ASP A 190 -8.21 -10.92 -0.09
C ASP A 190 -9.36 -11.60 -0.86
N GLY A 191 -10.10 -10.81 -1.65
CA GLY A 191 -11.28 -11.29 -2.37
C GLY A 191 -12.49 -11.61 -1.48
N GLU A 192 -12.41 -11.38 -0.17
CA GLU A 192 -13.47 -11.58 0.80
C GLU A 192 -14.25 -10.27 1.04
N ASP A 193 -15.58 -10.31 0.94
CA ASP A 193 -16.46 -9.17 1.25
C ASP A 193 -16.63 -9.05 2.76
N VAL A 194 -15.94 -8.10 3.39
CA VAL A 194 -16.01 -7.85 4.84
C VAL A 194 -17.44 -7.52 5.27
N GLY A 195 -18.17 -6.79 4.42
CA GLY A 195 -19.57 -6.43 4.65
C GLY A 195 -20.53 -7.61 4.59
N ALA A 196 -20.07 -8.79 4.16
CA ALA A 196 -20.86 -10.00 4.22
C ALA A 196 -21.02 -10.52 5.65
N LEU A 197 -20.10 -10.25 6.58
CA LEU A 197 -20.19 -10.66 7.99
C LEU A 197 -20.27 -9.48 8.96
N VAL A 198 -19.70 -8.32 8.61
CA VAL A 198 -19.61 -7.19 9.53
C VAL A 198 -20.81 -6.26 9.36
N ARG A 199 -21.58 -6.14 10.44
CA ARG A 199 -22.56 -5.07 10.63
C ARG A 199 -21.98 -4.02 11.57
N TRP A 200 -21.47 -2.94 11.01
CA TRP A 200 -20.68 -1.94 11.72
C TRP A 200 -21.50 -1.12 12.72
N LEU A 201 -20.84 -0.77 13.83
CA LEU A 201 -21.24 0.35 14.69
C LEU A 201 -20.81 1.65 13.99
N ALA A 202 -21.75 2.34 13.36
CA ALA A 202 -21.47 3.63 12.76
C ALA A 202 -21.41 4.72 13.81
N HIS A 203 -20.43 5.60 13.69
CA HIS A 203 -20.27 6.76 14.56
C HIS A 203 -19.74 7.97 13.78
N ASP A 204 -19.86 9.16 14.37
CA ASP A 204 -19.36 10.41 13.78
C ASP A 204 -18.01 10.85 14.37
N ALA A 205 -17.47 10.11 15.36
CA ALA A 205 -16.10 10.34 15.82
C ALA A 205 -15.12 10.21 14.64
N GLN A 206 -14.32 11.24 14.43
CA GLN A 206 -13.49 11.35 13.23
C GLN A 206 -12.34 10.34 13.26
N ILE A 207 -12.23 9.49 12.23
CA ILE A 207 -11.07 8.61 12.07
C ILE A 207 -10.19 9.06 10.88
N PHE A 208 -8.88 8.89 11.00
CA PHE A 208 -7.90 9.15 9.93
C PHE A 208 -7.07 7.90 9.68
N GLY A 209 -6.30 7.88 8.58
CA GLY A 209 -5.32 6.83 8.33
C GLY A 209 -4.40 6.64 9.54
N GLY A 210 -4.30 5.39 10.01
CA GLY A 210 -3.57 5.00 11.22
C GLY A 210 -4.42 4.87 12.49
N ASN A 211 -5.71 5.25 12.49
CA ASN A 211 -6.65 4.89 13.58
C ASN A 211 -7.23 3.47 13.45
N SER A 212 -7.23 2.92 12.22
CA SER A 212 -7.72 1.57 11.96
C SER A 212 -6.99 0.55 12.82
N GLY A 213 -7.76 -0.39 13.39
CA GLY A 213 -7.32 -1.39 14.36
C GLY A 213 -7.30 -0.90 15.80
N GLY A 214 -7.42 0.42 16.05
CA GLY A 214 -7.54 1.00 17.38
C GLY A 214 -8.95 0.82 17.97
N PRO A 215 -9.14 1.00 19.29
CA PRO A 215 -10.42 0.75 19.93
C PRO A 215 -11.43 1.90 19.75
N LEU A 216 -12.70 1.54 19.62
CA LEU A 216 -13.86 2.39 19.87
C LEU A 216 -14.31 2.17 21.32
N VAL A 217 -14.33 3.24 22.12
CA VAL A 217 -14.46 3.16 23.58
C VAL A 217 -15.66 3.95 24.07
N ASN A 218 -16.44 3.41 25.00
CA ASN A 218 -17.50 4.16 25.68
C ASN A 218 -16.95 5.09 26.78
N LEU A 219 -17.80 5.92 27.38
CA LEU A 219 -17.38 6.85 28.45
C LEU A 219 -16.94 6.15 29.76
N GLN A 220 -17.13 4.83 29.90
CA GLN A 220 -16.63 4.07 31.05
C GLN A 220 -15.18 3.60 30.84
N GLY A 221 -14.61 3.77 29.64
CA GLY A 221 -13.29 3.27 29.27
C GLY A 221 -13.32 1.79 28.83
N GLN A 222 -14.47 1.30 28.37
CA GLN A 222 -14.62 -0.07 27.87
C GLN A 222 -14.62 -0.08 26.34
N VAL A 223 -13.94 -1.06 25.75
CA VAL A 223 -13.88 -1.27 24.30
C VAL A 223 -15.19 -1.89 23.83
N ILE A 224 -15.90 -1.20 22.96
CA ILE A 224 -17.18 -1.64 22.36
C ILE A 224 -17.06 -1.94 20.87
N GLY A 225 -15.90 -1.68 20.26
CA GLY A 225 -15.60 -2.02 18.88
C GLY A 225 -14.16 -1.72 18.47
N ILE A 226 -13.79 -2.08 17.25
CA ILE A 226 -12.48 -1.83 16.63
C ILE A 226 -12.68 -0.93 15.41
N ASN A 227 -12.03 0.22 15.37
CA ASN A 227 -12.18 1.22 14.30
C ASN A 227 -11.67 0.65 12.97
N GLU A 228 -12.41 0.84 11.87
CA GLU A 228 -12.08 0.19 10.59
C GLU A 228 -12.26 1.13 9.38
N ILE A 229 -13.50 1.54 9.09
CA ILE A 229 -13.87 2.21 7.84
C ILE A 229 -14.28 3.67 8.02
N ARG A 230 -14.03 4.48 6.98
CA ARG A 230 -14.52 5.86 6.89
C ARG A 230 -15.18 6.14 5.53
N MET A 231 -16.49 6.30 5.52
CA MET A 231 -17.31 6.54 4.32
C MET A 231 -18.33 7.67 4.56
N GLY A 232 -17.86 8.84 4.96
CA GLY A 232 -18.70 9.96 5.42
C GLY A 232 -19.08 9.83 6.90
N LEU A 233 -19.57 8.66 7.31
CA LEU A 233 -19.56 8.18 8.71
C LEU A 233 -18.38 7.23 8.92
N SER A 234 -17.92 7.13 10.16
CA SER A 234 -16.93 6.13 10.57
C SER A 234 -17.65 4.84 10.98
N GLY A 235 -17.01 3.68 10.81
CA GLY A 235 -17.54 2.38 11.23
C GLY A 235 -16.51 1.61 12.06
N ALA A 236 -17.00 0.94 13.11
CA ALA A 236 -16.22 0.03 13.92
C ALA A 236 -16.83 -1.38 13.92
N ILE A 237 -15.97 -2.40 13.87
CA ILE A 237 -16.34 -3.81 14.04
C ILE A 237 -16.91 -3.96 15.45
N PRO A 238 -18.10 -4.54 15.65
CA PRO A 238 -18.68 -4.72 16.98
C PRO A 238 -17.76 -5.48 17.93
N GLY A 239 -17.61 -4.98 19.15
CA GLY A 239 -16.64 -5.51 20.13
C GLY A 239 -16.87 -6.99 20.47
N ASN A 240 -18.12 -7.45 20.51
CA ASN A 240 -18.43 -8.85 20.77
C ASN A 240 -17.92 -9.77 19.64
N LEU A 241 -18.11 -9.34 18.37
CA LEU A 241 -17.61 -10.07 17.20
C LEU A 241 -16.07 -10.10 17.22
N ALA A 242 -15.44 -8.92 17.30
CA ALA A 242 -13.98 -8.79 17.32
C ALA A 242 -13.33 -9.61 18.45
N ARG A 243 -13.94 -9.60 19.64
CA ARG A 243 -13.49 -10.39 20.79
C ARG A 243 -13.58 -11.90 20.51
N SER A 244 -14.72 -12.38 20.01
CA SER A 244 -14.90 -13.81 19.73
C SER A 244 -13.89 -14.33 18.69
N VAL A 245 -13.67 -13.55 17.64
CA VAL A 245 -12.67 -13.84 16.60
C VAL A 245 -11.26 -13.85 17.18
N ALA A 246 -10.91 -12.85 17.99
CA ALA A 246 -9.59 -12.79 18.63
C ALA A 246 -9.35 -13.96 19.60
N GLU A 247 -10.35 -14.35 20.38
CA GLU A 247 -10.27 -15.51 21.29
C GLU A 247 -10.06 -16.82 20.51
N GLU A 248 -10.69 -16.97 19.35
CA GLU A 248 -10.49 -18.13 18.47
C GLU A 248 -9.09 -18.16 17.84
N ILE A 249 -8.62 -17.02 17.34
CA ILE A 249 -7.26 -16.88 16.81
C ILE A 249 -6.22 -17.21 17.88
N ILE A 250 -6.36 -16.69 19.10
CA ILE A 250 -5.43 -16.98 20.20
C ILE A 250 -5.43 -18.48 20.53
N ARG A 251 -6.58 -19.14 20.46
CA ARG A 251 -6.72 -20.56 20.80
C ARG A 251 -6.15 -21.50 19.73
N SER A 252 -6.34 -21.17 18.45
CA SER A 252 -6.13 -22.12 17.35
C SER A 252 -5.19 -21.62 16.23
N GLY A 253 -4.84 -20.34 16.23
CA GLY A 253 -4.04 -19.69 15.19
C GLY A 253 -4.85 -19.28 13.94
N ASN A 254 -6.11 -19.71 13.81
CA ASN A 254 -6.98 -19.41 12.66
C ASN A 254 -8.42 -19.17 13.12
N VAL A 255 -9.30 -18.77 12.19
CA VAL A 255 -10.76 -18.70 12.41
C VAL A 255 -11.42 -19.73 11.51
N HIS A 256 -12.07 -20.72 12.11
CA HIS A 256 -12.78 -21.73 11.35
C HIS A 256 -14.17 -21.24 10.98
N ARG A 257 -14.50 -21.30 9.69
CA ARG A 257 -15.84 -21.00 9.20
C ARG A 257 -16.44 -22.17 8.49
N SER A 258 -17.72 -22.38 8.72
CA SER A 258 -18.55 -23.26 7.92
C SER A 258 -18.96 -22.63 6.59
N TRP A 259 -19.10 -23.49 5.60
CA TRP A 259 -19.62 -23.15 4.29
C TRP A 259 -20.55 -24.26 3.79
N VAL A 260 -21.67 -23.84 3.23
CA VAL A 260 -22.66 -24.75 2.61
C VAL A 260 -22.85 -24.48 1.11
N GLY A 261 -22.28 -23.39 0.57
CA GLY A 261 -22.45 -22.97 -0.83
C GLY A 261 -23.85 -22.48 -1.17
N LEU A 262 -24.47 -21.77 -0.23
CA LEU A 262 -25.80 -21.19 -0.35
C LEU A 262 -25.70 -19.67 -0.24
N ASN A 263 -26.33 -18.95 -1.17
CA ASN A 263 -26.61 -17.53 -1.00
C ASN A 263 -28.11 -17.31 -0.87
N VAL A 264 -28.47 -16.32 -0.05
CA VAL A 264 -29.86 -15.89 0.13
C VAL A 264 -29.99 -14.41 -0.19
N GLN A 265 -31.20 -13.99 -0.50
CA GLN A 265 -31.58 -12.60 -0.63
C GLN A 265 -32.84 -12.31 0.19
N PRO A 266 -33.13 -11.03 0.45
CA PRO A 266 -34.40 -10.66 1.06
C PRO A 266 -35.60 -11.16 0.26
N ARG A 267 -36.67 -11.50 0.97
CA ARG A 267 -37.93 -11.90 0.36
C ARG A 267 -38.47 -10.82 -0.56
N LEU A 268 -39.02 -11.23 -1.70
CA LEU A 268 -39.61 -10.33 -2.71
C LEU A 268 -40.68 -9.43 -2.07
N LYS A 269 -40.83 -8.19 -2.56
CA LYS A 269 -41.80 -7.23 -1.99
C LYS A 269 -43.23 -7.78 -1.97
N SER A 270 -43.59 -8.58 -2.96
CA SER A 270 -44.88 -9.27 -3.11
C SER A 270 -45.09 -10.46 -2.18
N ASP A 271 -44.04 -10.96 -1.52
CA ASP A 271 -44.13 -12.04 -0.55
C ASP A 271 -44.81 -11.53 0.73
N THR A 272 -46.00 -12.08 1.03
CA THR A 272 -46.82 -11.71 2.19
C THR A 272 -46.53 -12.54 3.44
N ARG A 273 -45.65 -13.55 3.36
CA ARG A 273 -45.25 -14.35 4.52
C ARG A 273 -44.60 -13.43 5.58
N LYS A 274 -44.42 -13.92 6.80
CA LYS A 274 -43.75 -13.15 7.87
C LYS A 274 -42.32 -13.57 8.15
N ILE A 275 -41.92 -14.75 7.69
CA ILE A 275 -40.59 -15.32 7.88
C ILE A 275 -40.03 -15.79 6.54
N GLY A 276 -38.72 -15.98 6.53
CA GLY A 276 -37.96 -16.63 5.49
C GLY A 276 -36.93 -15.75 4.81
N ALA A 277 -36.04 -16.39 4.05
CA ALA A 277 -35.10 -15.79 3.12
C ALA A 277 -35.18 -16.54 1.79
N LEU A 278 -35.15 -15.83 0.66
CA LEU A 278 -35.20 -16.47 -0.65
C LEU A 278 -33.80 -16.97 -1.02
N ILE A 279 -33.67 -18.27 -1.25
CA ILE A 279 -32.44 -18.85 -1.79
C ILE A 279 -32.33 -18.42 -3.25
N ASN A 280 -31.35 -17.59 -3.57
CA ASN A 280 -31.14 -17.11 -4.94
C ASN A 280 -30.10 -17.94 -5.69
N THR A 281 -29.07 -18.42 -4.99
CA THR A 281 -27.98 -19.20 -5.57
C THR A 281 -27.66 -20.41 -4.71
N VAL A 282 -27.52 -21.55 -5.38
CA VAL A 282 -26.92 -22.77 -4.83
C VAL A 282 -25.71 -23.07 -5.70
N ILE A 283 -24.52 -23.09 -5.11
CA ILE A 283 -23.26 -23.23 -5.82
C ILE A 283 -23.08 -24.70 -6.25
N ALA A 284 -22.66 -24.92 -7.50
CA ALA A 284 -22.40 -26.27 -8.00
C ALA A 284 -21.30 -26.98 -7.19
N ASP A 285 -21.46 -28.29 -6.95
CA ASP A 285 -20.62 -29.15 -6.13
C ASP A 285 -20.58 -28.83 -4.63
N SER A 286 -21.39 -27.88 -4.17
CA SER A 286 -21.49 -27.49 -2.76
C SER A 286 -22.26 -28.49 -1.90
N PRO A 287 -22.12 -28.43 -0.56
CA PRO A 287 -22.97 -29.20 0.34
C PRO A 287 -24.47 -28.94 0.16
N ALA A 288 -24.87 -27.69 -0.07
CA ALA A 288 -26.27 -27.33 -0.29
C ALA A 288 -26.84 -27.99 -1.55
N GLU A 289 -26.09 -28.01 -2.65
CA GLU A 289 -26.52 -28.68 -3.89
C GLU A 289 -26.64 -30.19 -3.67
N LYS A 290 -25.63 -30.81 -3.04
CA LYS A 290 -25.61 -32.25 -2.74
C LYS A 290 -26.76 -32.68 -1.84
N ALA A 291 -27.18 -31.80 -0.92
CA ALA A 291 -28.34 -32.00 -0.06
C ALA A 291 -29.69 -31.77 -0.77
N GLY A 292 -29.67 -31.17 -1.96
CA GLY A 292 -30.86 -30.95 -2.79
C GLY A 292 -31.57 -29.61 -2.56
N LEU A 293 -30.91 -28.63 -1.95
CA LEU A 293 -31.38 -27.24 -1.96
C LEU A 293 -31.35 -26.67 -3.38
N ARG A 294 -32.26 -25.74 -3.69
CA ARG A 294 -32.42 -25.16 -5.03
C ARG A 294 -32.65 -23.66 -4.96
N SER A 295 -32.22 -22.97 -6.02
CA SER A 295 -32.65 -21.60 -6.27
C SER A 295 -34.18 -21.54 -6.34
N GLY A 296 -34.78 -20.57 -5.66
CA GLY A 296 -36.23 -20.41 -5.52
C GLY A 296 -36.83 -20.96 -4.24
N ASP A 297 -36.10 -21.80 -3.49
CA ASP A 297 -36.55 -22.26 -2.17
C ASP A 297 -36.64 -21.09 -1.18
N LEU A 298 -37.66 -21.10 -0.31
CA LEU A 298 -37.73 -20.15 0.80
C LEU A 298 -37.20 -20.81 2.08
N LEU A 299 -36.01 -20.41 2.53
CA LEU A 299 -35.43 -20.88 3.79
C LEU A 299 -36.12 -20.21 4.99
N THR A 300 -36.73 -20.98 5.87
CA THR A 300 -37.52 -20.48 7.01
C THR A 300 -36.89 -20.74 8.37
N ALA A 301 -36.02 -21.75 8.49
CA ALA A 301 -35.23 -21.99 9.70
C ALA A 301 -33.92 -22.75 9.37
N ILE A 302 -32.89 -22.51 10.17
CA ILE A 302 -31.70 -23.37 10.26
C ILE A 302 -31.64 -23.90 11.69
N ASN A 303 -31.63 -25.23 11.85
CA ASN A 303 -31.81 -25.89 13.13
C ASN A 303 -33.07 -25.37 13.85
N ASP A 304 -32.91 -24.78 15.03
CA ASP A 304 -34.01 -24.19 15.81
C ASP A 304 -34.08 -22.66 15.65
N THR A 305 -33.20 -22.06 14.83
CA THR A 305 -33.15 -20.61 14.57
C THR A 305 -34.05 -20.25 13.39
N VAL A 306 -35.08 -19.43 13.66
CA VAL A 306 -35.98 -18.90 12.63
C VAL A 306 -35.25 -17.87 11.78
N ILE A 307 -35.39 -18.00 10.45
CA ILE A 307 -34.82 -17.05 9.49
C ILE A 307 -35.91 -16.11 9.01
N ASP A 308 -35.67 -14.79 9.09
CA ASP A 308 -36.53 -13.77 8.49
C ASP A 308 -35.68 -12.62 7.93
N ILE A 309 -35.50 -12.62 6.61
CA ILE A 309 -34.71 -11.61 5.91
C ILE A 309 -35.63 -10.84 4.98
N ARG A 310 -36.01 -9.63 5.42
CA ARG A 310 -36.81 -8.68 4.63
C ARG A 310 -35.97 -7.53 4.09
N PHE A 311 -34.85 -7.23 4.74
CA PHE A 311 -33.95 -6.13 4.39
C PHE A 311 -32.51 -6.62 4.29
N LEU A 312 -31.72 -5.96 3.44
CA LEU A 312 -30.30 -6.31 3.22
C LEU A 312 -29.47 -6.23 4.51
N VAL A 313 -29.83 -5.32 5.42
CA VAL A 313 -29.16 -5.14 6.71
C VAL A 313 -29.15 -6.39 7.60
N GLN A 314 -30.02 -7.36 7.32
CA GLN A 314 -30.14 -8.61 8.07
C GLN A 314 -29.27 -9.75 7.48
N LEU A 315 -28.66 -9.55 6.31
CA LEU A 315 -27.83 -10.58 5.67
C LEU A 315 -26.54 -10.89 6.46
N PRO A 316 -25.82 -9.91 7.05
CA PRO A 316 -24.61 -10.23 7.78
C PRO A 316 -24.83 -11.16 8.97
N ASP A 317 -25.90 -10.92 9.74
CA ASP A 317 -26.27 -11.79 10.86
C ASP A 317 -26.61 -13.23 10.37
N PHE A 318 -27.24 -13.37 9.21
CA PHE A 318 -27.50 -14.68 8.60
C PHE A 318 -26.21 -15.37 8.12
N ASN A 319 -25.32 -14.63 7.46
CA ASN A 319 -24.07 -15.18 6.96
C ASN A 319 -23.18 -15.62 8.13
N LEU A 320 -23.15 -14.86 9.23
CA LEU A 320 -22.44 -15.23 10.46
C LEU A 320 -23.05 -16.50 11.07
N LEU A 321 -24.38 -16.61 11.16
CA LEU A 321 -25.07 -17.83 11.60
C LEU A 321 -24.66 -19.06 10.79
N VAL A 322 -24.54 -18.93 9.46
CA VAL A 322 -24.10 -20.03 8.58
C VAL A 322 -22.62 -20.34 8.77
N ALA A 323 -21.78 -19.32 8.93
CA ALA A 323 -20.35 -19.45 9.19
C ALA A 323 -20.04 -20.12 10.53
N ASP A 324 -20.91 -19.95 11.53
CA ASP A 324 -20.75 -20.52 12.88
C ASP A 324 -21.34 -21.93 13.02
N LEU A 325 -21.92 -22.50 11.96
CA LEU A 325 -22.40 -23.88 12.01
C LEU A 325 -21.26 -24.85 12.32
N PRO A 326 -21.51 -25.96 13.04
CA PRO A 326 -20.50 -26.98 13.26
C PRO A 326 -20.13 -27.67 11.95
N THR A 327 -18.83 -27.67 11.61
CA THR A 327 -18.32 -28.34 10.42
C THR A 327 -18.43 -29.87 10.56
N ASN A 328 -18.72 -30.55 9.46
CA ASN A 328 -18.89 -32.01 9.39
C ASN A 328 -20.04 -32.58 10.24
N GLU A 329 -20.88 -31.73 10.82
CA GLU A 329 -22.11 -32.11 11.51
C GLU A 329 -23.34 -31.76 10.68
N THR A 330 -24.47 -32.42 10.95
CA THR A 330 -25.71 -32.16 10.18
C THR A 330 -26.41 -30.92 10.71
N ALA A 331 -26.63 -29.94 9.83
CA ALA A 331 -27.50 -28.79 10.06
C ALA A 331 -28.83 -28.98 9.31
N ARG A 332 -29.95 -28.74 10.00
CA ARG A 332 -31.30 -28.94 9.46
C ARG A 332 -31.82 -27.66 8.84
N PHE A 333 -31.97 -27.62 7.52
CA PHE A 333 -32.51 -26.48 6.78
C PHE A 333 -34.00 -26.70 6.53
N THR A 334 -34.85 -25.89 7.16
CA THR A 334 -36.30 -25.94 6.94
C THR A 334 -36.68 -24.98 5.81
N ILE A 335 -37.15 -25.51 4.69
CA ILE A 335 -37.50 -24.74 3.51
C ILE A 335 -38.99 -24.83 3.18
N GLU A 336 -39.49 -23.88 2.41
CA GLU A 336 -40.77 -23.99 1.70
C GLU A 336 -40.49 -24.03 0.18
N ARG A 337 -40.92 -25.11 -0.46
CA ARG A 337 -40.82 -25.35 -1.91
C ARG A 337 -42.20 -25.72 -2.44
N ASP A 338 -42.66 -25.02 -3.49
CA ASP A 338 -43.99 -25.22 -4.08
C ASP A 338 -45.14 -25.20 -3.05
N GLY A 339 -45.02 -24.35 -2.02
CA GLY A 339 -46.00 -24.19 -0.94
C GLY A 339 -46.00 -25.33 0.10
N LYS A 340 -45.02 -26.23 0.07
CA LYS A 340 -44.85 -27.31 1.05
C LYS A 340 -43.58 -27.09 1.86
N GLN A 341 -43.67 -27.39 3.15
CA GLN A 341 -42.52 -27.35 4.04
C GLN A 341 -41.72 -28.65 3.92
N GLU A 342 -40.42 -28.53 3.73
CA GLU A 342 -39.45 -29.64 3.68
C GLU A 342 -38.31 -29.36 4.66
N ILE A 343 -37.71 -30.42 5.21
CA ILE A 343 -36.50 -30.34 6.03
C ILE A 343 -35.39 -31.03 5.24
N ILE A 344 -34.31 -30.30 4.99
CA ILE A 344 -33.16 -30.75 4.23
C ILE A 344 -31.95 -30.78 5.16
N ASP A 345 -31.33 -31.94 5.27
CA ASP A 345 -30.11 -32.13 6.06
C ASP A 345 -28.90 -31.74 5.21
N VAL A 346 -28.19 -30.70 5.64
CA VAL A 346 -26.98 -30.19 4.99
C VAL A 346 -25.80 -30.43 5.93
N VAL A 347 -24.68 -30.91 5.40
CA VAL A 347 -23.44 -31.08 6.18
C VAL A 347 -22.49 -29.94 5.81
N PRO A 348 -22.34 -28.89 6.64
CA PRO A 348 -21.40 -27.81 6.37
C PRO A 348 -19.97 -28.35 6.34
N ILE A 349 -19.15 -27.79 5.47
CA ILE A 349 -17.71 -28.08 5.40
C ILE A 349 -16.95 -26.83 5.82
N GLU A 350 -15.67 -26.98 6.09
CA GLU A 350 -14.80 -25.82 6.31
C GLU A 350 -14.74 -24.94 5.05
N ARG A 351 -14.86 -23.64 5.26
CA ARG A 351 -14.72 -22.62 4.23
C ARG A 351 -13.25 -22.48 3.86
N GLU A 352 -12.94 -22.71 2.60
CA GLU A 352 -11.65 -22.37 2.02
C GLU A 352 -11.51 -20.85 1.88
N THR A 353 -10.33 -20.31 2.16
CA THR A 353 -9.96 -18.91 1.89
C THR A 353 -10.12 -18.60 0.41
N TYR A 354 -10.73 -17.47 0.07
CA TYR A 354 -10.94 -17.11 -1.33
C TYR A 354 -9.62 -16.87 -2.07
N GLU A 355 -8.79 -15.90 -1.64
CA GLU A 355 -7.45 -15.70 -2.20
C GLU A 355 -6.37 -16.40 -1.37
N LEU A 356 -5.70 -17.37 -1.98
CA LEU A 356 -4.56 -18.05 -1.37
C LEU A 356 -3.28 -17.20 -1.44
N LEU A 357 -2.30 -17.56 -0.60
CA LEU A 357 -1.03 -16.86 -0.48
C LEU A 357 -0.34 -16.72 -1.86
N GLN A 358 0.16 -15.51 -2.12
CA GLN A 358 0.92 -15.22 -3.34
C GLN A 358 2.41 -15.47 -3.12
N PHE A 359 3.08 -15.83 -4.22
CA PHE A 359 4.48 -16.16 -4.21
C PHE A 359 5.20 -15.54 -5.41
N GLU A 360 6.32 -14.90 -5.16
CA GLU A 360 7.23 -14.44 -6.21
C GLU A 360 7.98 -15.63 -6.83
N GLN A 361 8.14 -15.61 -8.15
CA GLN A 361 8.98 -16.53 -8.91
C GLN A 361 10.00 -15.73 -9.72
N LEU A 362 11.11 -15.38 -9.06
CA LEU A 362 12.13 -14.46 -9.57
C LEU A 362 12.65 -14.86 -10.95
N TYR A 363 12.98 -16.15 -11.15
CA TYR A 363 13.51 -16.66 -12.42
C TYR A 363 12.54 -16.57 -13.59
N TRP A 364 11.24 -16.47 -13.30
CA TRP A 364 10.18 -16.34 -14.30
C TRP A 364 9.76 -14.88 -14.50
N GLY A 365 10.04 -14.00 -13.53
CA GLY A 365 9.54 -12.62 -13.52
C GLY A 365 8.02 -12.56 -13.39
N ILE A 366 7.43 -13.40 -12.54
CA ILE A 366 5.99 -13.47 -12.27
C ILE A 366 5.72 -13.64 -10.79
N THR A 367 4.49 -13.35 -10.40
CA THR A 367 3.92 -13.76 -9.11
C THR A 367 2.78 -14.73 -9.36
N ILE A 368 2.67 -15.75 -8.52
CA ILE A 368 1.70 -16.84 -8.68
C ILE A 368 0.98 -17.15 -7.37
N ARG A 369 -0.18 -17.81 -7.47
CA ARG A 369 -0.88 -18.43 -6.34
C ARG A 369 -1.60 -19.71 -6.78
N ASP A 370 -1.98 -20.50 -5.79
CA ASP A 370 -2.94 -21.59 -5.99
C ASP A 370 -4.34 -21.04 -6.31
N ILE A 371 -5.16 -21.91 -6.91
CA ILE A 371 -6.55 -21.59 -7.27
C ILE A 371 -7.45 -22.25 -6.23
N SER A 372 -8.19 -21.44 -5.46
CA SER A 372 -9.21 -21.97 -4.53
C SER A 372 -10.41 -22.54 -5.30
N PHE A 373 -11.24 -23.34 -4.64
CA PHE A 373 -12.49 -23.85 -5.19
C PHE A 373 -13.38 -22.71 -5.73
N MET A 374 -13.54 -21.62 -4.97
CA MET A 374 -14.36 -20.50 -5.37
C MET A 374 -13.76 -19.75 -6.58
N MET A 375 -12.44 -19.56 -6.61
CA MET A 375 -11.77 -18.99 -7.78
C MET A 375 -11.97 -19.85 -9.03
N ALA A 376 -11.82 -21.18 -8.92
CA ALA A 376 -12.04 -22.09 -10.04
C ALA A 376 -13.47 -21.95 -10.59
N LYS A 377 -14.49 -21.85 -9.73
CA LYS A 377 -15.89 -21.65 -10.16
C LYS A 377 -16.10 -20.30 -10.85
N GLU A 378 -15.58 -19.20 -10.31
CA GLU A 378 -15.67 -17.87 -10.94
C GLU A 378 -14.93 -17.81 -12.28
N MET A 379 -13.79 -18.49 -12.38
CA MET A 379 -13.02 -18.66 -13.62
C MET A 379 -13.64 -19.67 -14.59
N LYS A 380 -14.75 -20.33 -14.21
CA LYS A 380 -15.45 -21.37 -14.99
C LYS A 380 -14.57 -22.57 -15.34
N ARG A 381 -13.74 -22.99 -14.39
CA ARG A 381 -12.88 -24.17 -14.47
C ARG A 381 -13.54 -25.35 -13.75
N ASP A 382 -13.26 -26.55 -14.24
CA ASP A 382 -13.77 -27.79 -13.64
C ASP A 382 -12.98 -28.21 -12.39
N ASN A 383 -11.74 -27.74 -12.26
CA ASN A 383 -10.84 -28.07 -11.15
C ASN A 383 -9.95 -26.88 -10.77
N THR A 384 -9.18 -27.07 -9.70
CA THR A 384 -8.22 -26.11 -9.15
C THR A 384 -6.80 -26.32 -9.67
N GLU A 385 -6.59 -27.22 -10.65
CA GLU A 385 -5.25 -27.58 -11.10
C GLU A 385 -4.60 -26.43 -11.89
N GLY A 386 -3.31 -26.23 -11.60
CA GLY A 386 -2.46 -25.19 -12.19
C GLY A 386 -2.07 -24.13 -11.17
N VAL A 387 -1.31 -23.13 -11.63
CA VAL A 387 -1.00 -21.93 -10.83
C VAL A 387 -1.49 -20.69 -11.54
N LEU A 388 -2.24 -19.85 -10.82
CA LEU A 388 -2.73 -18.58 -11.33
C LEU A 388 -1.60 -17.55 -11.31
N VAL A 389 -1.37 -16.89 -12.44
CA VAL A 389 -0.44 -15.76 -12.56
C VAL A 389 -1.12 -14.49 -12.09
N THR A 390 -0.64 -13.91 -11.00
CA THR A 390 -1.22 -12.69 -10.39
C THR A 390 -0.60 -11.40 -10.90
N SER A 391 0.67 -11.43 -11.30
CA SER A 391 1.34 -10.31 -11.97
C SER A 391 2.55 -10.77 -12.78
N VAL A 392 2.97 -9.97 -13.76
CA VAL A 392 4.07 -10.29 -14.67
C VAL A 392 4.99 -9.08 -14.81
N GLN A 393 6.30 -9.33 -14.79
CA GLN A 393 7.32 -8.32 -15.03
C GLN A 393 7.43 -8.03 -16.52
N SER A 394 7.10 -6.80 -16.91
CA SER A 394 7.32 -6.33 -18.28
C SER A 394 8.82 -6.34 -18.60
N GLY A 395 9.20 -6.96 -19.73
CA GLY A 395 10.61 -7.19 -20.08
C GLY A 395 11.29 -8.34 -19.30
N GLY A 396 10.57 -9.00 -18.39
CA GLY A 396 11.03 -10.17 -17.66
C GLY A 396 10.84 -11.47 -18.46
N PRO A 397 11.36 -12.61 -17.98
CA PRO A 397 11.36 -13.88 -18.72
C PRO A 397 9.99 -14.30 -19.27
N ALA A 398 8.94 -14.26 -18.46
CA ALA A 398 7.58 -14.62 -18.84
C ALA A 398 6.89 -13.54 -19.70
N GLY A 399 7.19 -12.27 -19.43
CA GLY A 399 6.66 -11.14 -20.20
C GLY A 399 7.27 -11.02 -21.62
N ASP A 400 8.53 -11.44 -21.79
CA ASP A 400 9.24 -11.50 -23.08
C ASP A 400 8.88 -12.75 -23.92
N ALA A 401 8.18 -13.71 -23.33
CA ALA A 401 7.85 -14.96 -24.00
C ALA A 401 6.90 -14.73 -25.20
N VAL A 402 6.80 -15.72 -26.11
CA VAL A 402 5.99 -15.61 -27.32
C VAL A 402 5.10 -16.85 -27.48
N PRO A 403 3.77 -16.75 -27.27
CA PRO A 403 3.06 -15.59 -26.73
C PRO A 403 3.47 -15.27 -25.27
N PRO A 404 3.34 -14.01 -24.82
CA PRO A 404 3.69 -13.64 -23.45
C PRO A 404 2.67 -14.19 -22.47
N ILE A 405 3.17 -14.61 -21.30
CA ILE A 405 2.33 -14.92 -20.14
C ILE A 405 1.83 -13.59 -19.56
N SER A 406 0.58 -13.54 -19.13
CA SER A 406 -0.10 -12.35 -18.62
C SER A 406 -0.79 -12.65 -17.29
N ARG A 407 -1.20 -11.59 -16.59
CA ARG A 407 -2.09 -11.71 -15.43
C ARG A 407 -3.36 -12.48 -15.80
N ASP A 408 -3.84 -13.28 -14.87
CA ASP A 408 -5.00 -14.17 -14.97
C ASP A 408 -4.82 -15.40 -15.88
N ASP A 409 -3.62 -15.61 -16.43
CA ASP A 409 -3.27 -16.89 -17.04
C ASP A 409 -3.07 -17.97 -15.97
N VAL A 410 -3.38 -19.23 -16.29
CA VAL A 410 -3.12 -20.38 -15.41
C VAL A 410 -2.07 -21.28 -16.03
N ILE A 411 -0.89 -21.39 -15.43
CA ILE A 411 0.15 -22.31 -15.89
C ILE A 411 -0.22 -23.71 -15.44
N VAL A 412 -0.29 -24.66 -16.38
CA VAL A 412 -0.73 -26.03 -16.12
C VAL A 412 0.33 -27.08 -16.44
N GLU A 413 1.36 -26.73 -17.19
CA GLU A 413 2.38 -27.68 -17.62
C GLU A 413 3.73 -26.98 -17.82
N ILE A 414 4.81 -27.62 -17.35
CA ILE A 414 6.19 -27.18 -17.58
C ILE A 414 7.00 -28.41 -18.02
N GLU A 415 7.65 -28.33 -19.19
CA GLU A 415 8.46 -29.43 -19.76
C GLU A 415 7.74 -30.79 -19.82
N GLY A 416 6.45 -30.79 -20.18
CA GLY A 416 5.64 -32.02 -20.23
C GLY A 416 5.13 -32.51 -18.87
N GLN A 417 5.44 -31.83 -17.78
CA GLN A 417 4.99 -32.19 -16.43
C GLN A 417 3.80 -31.31 -16.02
N ALA A 418 2.70 -31.96 -15.63
CA ALA A 418 1.51 -31.27 -15.14
C ALA A 418 1.80 -30.54 -13.83
N ILE A 419 1.32 -29.31 -13.74
CA ILE A 419 1.39 -28.45 -12.55
C ILE A 419 0.03 -28.46 -11.88
N LYS A 420 -0.07 -28.93 -10.64
CA LYS A 420 -1.33 -28.93 -9.91
C LYS A 420 -1.47 -27.74 -8.98
N ASN A 421 -0.35 -27.22 -8.48
CA ASN A 421 -0.30 -26.15 -7.48
C ASN A 421 1.08 -25.47 -7.50
N VAL A 422 1.26 -24.49 -6.62
CA VAL A 422 2.50 -23.71 -6.47
C VAL A 422 3.66 -24.58 -5.98
N ALA A 423 3.41 -25.60 -5.17
CA ALA A 423 4.47 -26.50 -4.71
C ALA A 423 5.11 -27.26 -5.90
N ASP A 424 4.29 -27.83 -6.79
CA ASP A 424 4.76 -28.48 -8.02
C ASP A 424 5.55 -27.49 -8.90
N PHE A 425 5.03 -26.26 -9.08
CA PHE A 425 5.69 -25.22 -9.86
C PHE A 425 7.09 -24.88 -9.31
N ARG A 426 7.19 -24.73 -7.99
CA ARG A 426 8.44 -24.40 -7.29
C ARG A 426 9.44 -25.55 -7.38
N GLU A 427 9.01 -26.77 -7.12
CA GLU A 427 9.88 -27.96 -7.22
C GLU A 427 10.49 -28.08 -8.62
N ILE A 428 9.66 -27.97 -9.67
CA ILE A 428 10.13 -28.03 -11.05
C ILE A 428 11.06 -26.86 -11.38
N THR A 429 10.73 -25.64 -10.92
CA THR A 429 11.59 -24.48 -11.13
C THR A 429 12.95 -24.66 -10.45
N THR A 430 12.99 -25.06 -9.18
CA THR A 430 14.24 -25.32 -8.45
C THR A 430 15.11 -26.32 -9.20
N LYS A 431 14.53 -27.46 -9.61
CA LYS A 431 15.23 -28.49 -10.39
C LYS A 431 15.77 -27.98 -11.72
N LEU A 432 15.03 -27.10 -12.42
CA LEU A 432 15.48 -26.50 -13.67
C LEU A 432 16.66 -25.53 -13.49
N MET A 433 16.82 -24.97 -12.29
CA MET A 433 17.81 -23.95 -11.92
C MET A 433 18.98 -24.47 -11.08
N GLU A 434 18.97 -25.74 -10.63
CA GLU A 434 20.01 -26.37 -9.79
C GLU A 434 21.44 -26.17 -10.32
N GLU A 435 21.63 -26.21 -11.65
CA GLU A 435 22.96 -26.16 -12.28
C GLU A 435 23.39 -24.73 -12.68
N SER A 436 22.46 -23.78 -12.77
CA SER A 436 22.75 -22.41 -13.21
C SER A 436 21.56 -21.48 -13.06
N THR A 437 21.81 -20.22 -12.69
CA THR A 437 20.83 -19.12 -12.73
C THR A 437 20.72 -18.43 -14.09
N ALA A 438 21.50 -18.85 -15.09
CA ALA A 438 21.53 -18.25 -16.42
C ALA A 438 20.24 -18.51 -17.22
N PRO A 439 19.85 -17.62 -18.17
CA PRO A 439 18.65 -17.79 -18.98
C PRO A 439 18.59 -19.12 -19.74
N ARG A 440 17.60 -19.96 -19.42
CA ARG A 440 17.33 -21.26 -20.04
C ARG A 440 15.93 -21.29 -20.66
N PRO A 441 15.77 -21.69 -21.93
CA PRO A 441 14.44 -21.86 -22.53
C PRO A 441 13.71 -23.05 -21.90
N VAL A 442 12.46 -22.84 -21.51
CA VAL A 442 11.58 -23.81 -20.88
C VAL A 442 10.23 -23.81 -21.59
N LEU A 443 9.77 -24.98 -22.02
CA LEU A 443 8.47 -25.15 -22.65
C LEU A 443 7.36 -25.11 -21.58
N THR A 444 6.38 -24.25 -21.77
CA THR A 444 5.31 -24.01 -20.78
C THR A 444 3.95 -23.95 -21.45
N ALA A 445 2.97 -24.69 -20.93
CA ALA A 445 1.57 -24.59 -21.34
C ALA A 445 0.76 -23.83 -20.29
N PHE A 446 -0.13 -22.95 -20.76
CA PHE A 446 -0.99 -22.15 -19.89
C PHE A 446 -2.39 -22.00 -20.48
N ASP A 447 -3.38 -21.84 -19.61
CA ASP A 447 -4.72 -21.41 -19.97
C ASP A 447 -4.81 -19.89 -19.98
N ARG A 448 -5.51 -19.37 -20.97
CA ARG A 448 -6.06 -18.03 -20.94
C ARG A 448 -7.55 -18.11 -21.21
N LYS A 449 -8.35 -17.90 -20.18
CA LYS A 449 -9.80 -18.17 -20.20
C LYS A 449 -10.05 -19.63 -20.59
N ASN A 450 -10.59 -19.88 -21.80
CA ASN A 450 -10.94 -21.21 -22.28
C ASN A 450 -9.92 -21.78 -23.28
N ASP A 451 -8.88 -21.02 -23.64
CA ASP A 451 -7.92 -21.38 -24.66
C ASP A 451 -6.61 -21.87 -24.03
N ARG A 452 -6.06 -22.97 -24.56
CA ARG A 452 -4.76 -23.53 -24.17
C ARG A 452 -3.67 -22.99 -25.10
N PHE A 453 -2.64 -22.38 -24.51
CA PHE A 453 -1.47 -21.88 -25.22
C PHE A 453 -0.21 -22.66 -24.84
N LEU A 454 0.80 -22.57 -25.70
CA LEU A 454 2.15 -23.07 -25.49
C LEU A 454 3.13 -21.93 -25.74
N THR A 455 4.12 -21.75 -24.88
CA THR A 455 5.16 -20.72 -25.00
C THR A 455 6.51 -21.25 -24.54
N ILE A 456 7.58 -20.56 -24.92
CA ILE A 456 8.94 -20.83 -24.42
C ILE A 456 9.35 -19.65 -23.53
N VAL A 457 9.49 -19.92 -22.24
CA VAL A 457 9.96 -18.93 -21.25
C VAL A 457 11.46 -19.11 -21.03
N LYS A 458 12.25 -18.05 -21.16
CA LYS A 458 13.70 -18.10 -20.90
C LYS A 458 14.02 -17.79 -19.44
N ILE A 459 13.75 -18.73 -18.55
CA ILE A 459 13.84 -18.55 -17.10
C ILE A 459 15.29 -18.36 -16.65
N GLY A 460 15.54 -17.46 -15.69
CA GLY A 460 16.86 -17.14 -15.15
C GLY A 460 17.09 -15.64 -14.92
N ILE A 461 18.14 -15.30 -14.16
CA ILE A 461 18.51 -13.91 -13.86
C ILE A 461 19.45 -13.40 -14.95
N ARG A 462 19.08 -12.29 -15.60
CA ARG A 462 19.95 -11.60 -16.56
C ARG A 462 20.84 -10.61 -15.78
N PRO A 463 22.18 -10.77 -15.77
CA PRO A 463 23.05 -9.80 -15.10
C PRO A 463 22.93 -8.44 -15.78
N LEU A 464 22.99 -7.36 -15.00
CA LEU A 464 23.17 -6.01 -15.54
C LEU A 464 24.51 -5.98 -16.28
N GLY A 465 24.43 -5.90 -17.61
CA GLY A 465 25.62 -5.73 -18.43
C GLY A 465 26.28 -4.39 -18.17
N ASP A 466 27.60 -4.30 -18.37
CA ASP A 466 28.23 -3.01 -18.57
C ASP A 466 27.47 -2.33 -19.73
N PRO A 467 26.94 -1.11 -19.54
CA PRO A 467 26.19 -0.38 -20.56
C PRO A 467 26.92 -0.23 -21.91
N GLY A 468 28.19 -0.63 -22.00
CA GLY A 468 29.00 -0.47 -23.19
C GLY A 468 29.44 0.98 -23.29
N MET A 469 30.52 1.23 -24.01
CA MET A 469 30.96 2.61 -24.22
C MET A 469 30.13 3.25 -25.31
N GLU A 470 29.45 4.35 -24.99
CA GLU A 470 28.91 5.22 -26.04
C GLU A 470 30.04 5.89 -26.80
N VAL A 471 29.76 6.28 -28.05
CA VAL A 471 30.72 7.05 -28.85
C VAL A 471 30.94 8.39 -28.18
N LYS A 472 32.13 8.57 -27.58
CA LYS A 472 32.60 9.81 -26.98
C LYS A 472 32.48 10.96 -27.99
N LYS A 473 31.65 11.96 -27.67
CA LYS A 473 31.44 13.16 -28.49
C LYS A 473 32.22 14.35 -27.95
N ALA A 474 32.51 15.31 -28.82
CA ALA A 474 33.00 16.61 -28.38
C ALA A 474 31.95 17.31 -27.50
N TRP A 475 32.45 18.00 -26.48
CA TRP A 475 31.66 18.68 -25.47
C TRP A 475 32.27 20.05 -25.14
N LEU A 476 31.41 21.05 -25.07
CA LEU A 476 31.73 22.38 -24.58
C LEU A 476 31.35 22.44 -23.10
N PRO A 477 32.30 22.64 -22.16
CA PRO A 477 32.03 22.58 -20.72
C PRO A 477 31.28 23.80 -20.16
N VAL A 478 30.04 24.01 -20.61
CA VAL A 478 29.12 25.05 -20.13
C VAL A 478 27.69 24.52 -20.08
N GLU A 479 26.89 25.03 -19.15
CA GLU A 479 25.42 24.97 -19.26
C GLU A 479 24.92 26.26 -19.88
N TYR A 480 23.81 26.16 -20.60
CA TYR A 480 23.24 27.29 -21.30
C TYR A 480 21.71 27.20 -21.38
N GLN A 481 21.09 28.34 -21.62
CA GLN A 481 19.67 28.45 -21.93
C GLN A 481 19.48 29.11 -23.29
N VAL A 482 18.45 28.71 -24.03
CA VAL A 482 18.03 29.44 -25.23
C VAL A 482 17.61 30.84 -24.85
N ILE A 483 18.01 31.82 -25.65
CA ILE A 483 17.43 33.16 -25.57
C ILE A 483 16.14 33.19 -26.36
N SER A 484 15.02 33.07 -25.63
CA SER A 484 13.70 33.21 -26.24
C SER A 484 13.49 34.63 -26.76
N ARG A 485 12.57 34.79 -27.72
CA ARG A 485 12.18 36.11 -28.24
C ARG A 485 11.76 37.08 -27.12
N ASP A 486 11.04 36.60 -26.12
CA ASP A 486 10.59 37.43 -24.99
C ASP A 486 11.77 37.91 -24.13
N ILE A 487 12.75 37.03 -23.87
CA ILE A 487 13.98 37.41 -23.15
C ILE A 487 14.76 38.43 -23.99
N ALA A 488 14.94 38.17 -25.28
CA ALA A 488 15.61 39.07 -26.21
C ALA A 488 14.94 40.45 -26.28
N GLN A 489 13.62 40.50 -26.35
CA GLN A 489 12.83 41.73 -26.37
C GLN A 489 12.90 42.48 -25.04
N SER A 490 12.90 41.78 -23.90
CA SER A 490 13.09 42.40 -22.57
C SER A 490 14.46 43.05 -22.39
N MET A 491 15.42 42.67 -23.23
CA MET A 491 16.78 43.22 -23.29
C MET A 491 16.94 44.29 -24.38
N ASP A 492 15.85 44.77 -24.99
CA ASP A 492 15.86 45.70 -26.13
C ASP A 492 16.61 45.19 -27.38
N GLU A 493 16.74 43.85 -27.52
CA GLU A 493 17.42 43.20 -28.64
C GLU A 493 16.54 42.12 -29.29
N PRO A 494 15.40 42.48 -29.91
CA PRO A 494 14.39 41.53 -30.39
C PRO A 494 14.86 40.59 -31.51
N THR A 495 16.07 40.80 -32.05
CA THR A 495 16.69 39.98 -33.11
C THR A 495 17.82 39.10 -32.59
N LEU A 496 18.12 39.15 -31.28
CA LEU A 496 19.15 38.34 -30.66
C LEU A 496 18.73 36.86 -30.67
N THR A 497 19.59 36.02 -31.23
CA THR A 497 19.45 34.57 -31.27
C THR A 497 20.71 33.92 -30.71
N GLY A 498 20.57 32.72 -30.16
CA GLY A 498 21.67 31.95 -29.59
C GLY A 498 21.42 31.58 -28.13
N PHE A 499 22.51 31.39 -27.40
CA PHE A 499 22.48 30.73 -26.10
C PHE A 499 23.15 31.57 -25.05
N ARG A 500 22.51 31.75 -23.90
CA ARG A 500 23.13 32.41 -22.75
C ARG A 500 23.71 31.38 -21.81
N VAL A 501 24.99 31.53 -21.50
CA VAL A 501 25.71 30.68 -20.56
C VAL A 501 25.14 30.87 -19.15
N THR A 502 24.69 29.78 -18.54
CA THR A 502 24.13 29.74 -17.19
C THR A 502 25.11 29.14 -16.19
N GLN A 503 26.05 28.30 -16.64
CA GLN A 503 27.12 27.73 -15.84
C GLN A 503 28.38 27.55 -16.66
N VAL A 504 29.54 27.79 -16.04
CA VAL A 504 30.84 27.41 -16.59
C VAL A 504 31.46 26.43 -15.61
N TYR A 505 31.82 25.24 -16.09
CA TYR A 505 32.39 24.22 -15.22
C TYR A 505 33.81 24.62 -14.78
N LYS A 506 34.11 24.45 -13.49
CA LYS A 506 35.40 24.84 -12.89
C LYS A 506 36.55 24.02 -13.50
N ASP A 507 37.71 24.66 -13.67
CA ASP A 507 38.94 24.05 -14.21
C ASP A 507 38.83 23.49 -15.65
N SER A 508 37.71 23.78 -16.33
CA SER A 508 37.42 23.33 -17.69
C SER A 508 38.11 24.14 -18.78
N THR A 509 38.07 23.65 -20.03
CA THR A 509 38.58 24.40 -21.19
C THR A 509 37.77 25.66 -21.47
N ALA A 510 36.46 25.65 -21.23
CA ALA A 510 35.61 26.84 -21.33
C ALA A 510 36.02 27.93 -20.32
N ALA A 511 36.27 27.54 -19.06
CA ALA A 511 36.76 28.47 -18.03
C ALA A 511 38.14 29.04 -18.40
N LYS A 512 39.06 28.19 -18.88
CA LYS A 512 40.41 28.60 -19.31
C LYS A 512 40.38 29.52 -20.54
N ALA A 513 39.41 29.34 -21.44
CA ALA A 513 39.19 30.22 -22.58
C ALA A 513 38.54 31.56 -22.20
N GLY A 514 38.16 31.74 -20.93
CA GLY A 514 37.62 32.99 -20.41
C GLY A 514 36.12 33.16 -20.58
N ILE A 515 35.36 32.08 -20.86
CA ILE A 515 33.89 32.12 -20.83
C ILE A 515 33.41 32.35 -19.40
N THR A 516 32.38 33.17 -19.24
CA THR A 516 31.76 33.51 -17.96
C THR A 516 30.25 33.33 -18.00
N VAL A 517 29.64 33.13 -16.82
CA VAL A 517 28.17 33.08 -16.69
C VAL A 517 27.58 34.41 -17.15
N GLY A 518 26.58 34.34 -18.03
CA GLY A 518 25.93 35.49 -18.65
C GLY A 518 26.41 35.82 -20.06
N ASP A 519 27.47 35.19 -20.56
CA ASP A 519 27.91 35.34 -21.95
C ASP A 519 26.84 34.79 -22.92
N PHE A 520 26.65 35.48 -24.04
CA PHE A 520 25.75 35.06 -25.11
C PHE A 520 26.55 34.46 -26.25
N ILE A 521 26.44 33.15 -26.48
CA ILE A 521 27.06 32.45 -27.62
C ILE A 521 26.21 32.73 -28.86
N LEU A 522 26.80 33.46 -29.82
CA LEU A 522 26.14 33.92 -31.04
C LEU A 522 26.52 33.08 -32.26
N SER A 523 27.74 32.55 -32.31
CA SER A 523 28.20 31.68 -33.39
C SER A 523 29.33 30.76 -32.94
N VAL A 524 29.51 29.66 -33.67
CA VAL A 524 30.62 28.70 -33.52
C VAL A 524 31.32 28.59 -34.88
N ASP A 525 32.62 28.88 -34.96
CA ASP A 525 33.40 28.93 -36.21
C ASP A 525 32.75 29.77 -37.33
N GLY A 526 32.11 30.87 -36.95
CA GLY A 526 31.41 31.78 -37.87
C GLY A 526 29.98 31.34 -38.25
N GLU A 527 29.56 30.12 -37.93
CA GLU A 527 28.18 29.67 -38.13
C GLU A 527 27.26 30.22 -37.05
N LYS A 528 26.26 31.00 -37.46
CA LYS A 528 25.39 31.75 -36.55
C LYS A 528 24.38 30.84 -35.88
N MET A 529 24.26 30.95 -34.55
CA MET A 529 23.25 30.25 -33.78
C MET A 529 21.86 30.89 -34.01
N THR A 530 20.88 30.05 -34.33
CA THR A 530 19.52 30.45 -34.70
C THR A 530 18.49 30.23 -33.59
N ALA A 531 18.93 29.67 -32.45
CA ALA A 531 18.11 29.39 -31.29
C ALA A 531 17.33 30.62 -30.81
N ALA A 532 16.00 30.53 -30.82
CA ALA A 532 15.08 31.60 -30.42
C ALA A 532 13.80 31.07 -29.75
N LEU A 533 13.60 29.75 -29.75
CA LEU A 533 12.45 29.06 -29.19
C LEU A 533 12.95 27.95 -28.24
N PRO A 534 12.21 27.62 -27.16
CA PRO A 534 12.64 26.61 -26.18
C PRO A 534 13.03 25.26 -26.79
N GLU A 535 12.36 24.83 -27.86
CA GLU A 535 12.67 23.61 -28.61
C GLU A 535 14.07 23.60 -29.24
N HIS A 536 14.72 24.76 -29.44
CA HIS A 536 16.07 24.87 -30.00
C HIS A 536 17.19 24.60 -28.98
N HIS A 537 16.88 24.18 -27.76
CA HIS A 537 17.89 23.96 -26.71
C HIS A 537 18.98 22.94 -27.09
N GLU A 538 18.71 21.97 -27.97
CA GLU A 538 19.72 21.01 -28.42
C GLU A 538 20.60 21.51 -29.58
N GLU A 539 20.31 22.66 -30.21
CA GLU A 539 21.01 23.10 -31.43
C GLU A 539 22.52 23.30 -31.19
N LEU A 540 22.94 23.95 -30.08
CA LEU A 540 24.36 24.12 -29.77
C LEU A 540 25.04 22.79 -29.47
N ALA A 541 24.44 21.94 -28.63
CA ALA A 541 25.01 20.61 -28.33
C ALA A 541 25.11 19.75 -29.59
N ALA A 542 24.08 19.72 -30.43
CA ALA A 542 24.08 19.00 -31.71
C ALA A 542 25.15 19.52 -32.66
N TYR A 543 25.40 20.83 -32.68
CA TYR A 543 26.47 21.44 -33.46
C TYR A 543 27.86 21.04 -32.94
N ILE A 544 28.10 21.19 -31.63
CA ILE A 544 29.37 20.81 -30.99
C ILE A 544 29.67 19.32 -31.15
N ARG A 545 28.66 18.43 -31.10
CA ARG A 545 28.83 16.97 -31.27
C ARG A 545 29.34 16.56 -32.67
N GLN A 546 29.39 17.47 -33.65
CA GLN A 546 29.95 17.22 -34.99
C GLN A 546 31.48 17.29 -35.01
N TYR A 547 32.09 17.91 -34.01
CA TYR A 547 33.54 18.05 -33.88
C TYR A 547 34.18 16.83 -33.20
N THR A 548 35.51 16.75 -33.31
CA THR A 548 36.31 15.75 -32.60
C THR A 548 36.77 16.32 -31.25
N PRO A 549 36.72 15.55 -30.15
CA PRO A 549 37.37 15.94 -28.91
C PRO A 549 38.84 16.33 -29.14
N GLY A 550 39.24 17.51 -28.68
CA GLY A 550 40.55 18.11 -28.92
C GLY A 550 40.55 19.24 -29.98
N ASP A 551 39.51 19.34 -30.80
CA ASP A 551 39.36 20.45 -31.75
C ASP A 551 39.23 21.79 -31.01
N THR A 552 39.84 22.84 -31.56
CA THR A 552 39.63 24.22 -31.08
C THR A 552 38.60 24.88 -31.97
N VAL A 553 37.50 25.36 -31.37
CA VAL A 553 36.47 26.14 -32.07
C VAL A 553 36.51 27.60 -31.65
N GLU A 554 36.22 28.50 -32.57
CA GLU A 554 36.11 29.93 -32.33
C GLU A 554 34.66 30.28 -31.95
N LEU A 555 34.43 30.62 -30.68
CA LEU A 555 33.12 31.08 -30.21
C LEU A 555 33.03 32.60 -30.32
N SER A 556 32.09 33.11 -31.11
CA SER A 556 31.71 34.51 -31.03
C SER A 556 30.69 34.66 -29.91
N ILE A 557 31.09 35.37 -28.86
CA ILE A 557 30.23 35.66 -27.72
C ILE A 557 29.94 37.15 -27.61
N LYS A 558 28.83 37.48 -26.95
CA LYS A 558 28.54 38.84 -26.49
C LYS A 558 28.53 38.89 -24.96
N ARG A 559 29.29 39.83 -24.40
CA ARG A 559 29.39 40.11 -22.96
C ARG A 559 29.06 41.58 -22.73
N GLY A 560 27.90 41.85 -22.14
CA GLY A 560 27.38 43.22 -22.09
C GLY A 560 27.17 43.77 -23.50
N SER A 561 27.80 44.89 -23.84
CA SER A 561 27.78 45.48 -25.19
C SER A 561 28.91 45.00 -26.10
N GLU A 562 29.92 44.31 -25.57
CA GLU A 562 31.11 43.90 -26.31
C GLU A 562 30.91 42.55 -26.99
N LYS A 563 31.43 42.42 -28.22
CA LYS A 563 31.57 41.13 -28.91
C LYS A 563 33.01 40.66 -28.78
N LEU A 564 33.17 39.43 -28.31
CA LEU A 564 34.46 38.78 -28.13
C LEU A 564 34.50 37.54 -29.02
N SER A 565 35.70 37.20 -29.47
CA SER A 565 35.98 35.93 -30.12
C SER A 565 36.92 35.13 -29.22
N LEU A 566 36.47 33.97 -28.77
CA LEU A 566 37.20 33.13 -27.82
C LEU A 566 37.51 31.77 -28.47
N PRO A 567 38.79 31.39 -28.63
CA PRO A 567 39.15 30.04 -29.03
C PRO A 567 38.96 29.09 -27.85
N VAL A 568 38.16 28.04 -28.03
CA VAL A 568 37.86 27.05 -26.99
C VAL A 568 38.17 25.65 -27.48
N VAL A 569 39.01 24.94 -26.72
CA VAL A 569 39.27 23.52 -26.97
C VAL A 569 38.08 22.71 -26.49
N LEU A 570 37.44 21.98 -27.42
CA LEU A 570 36.39 21.03 -27.10
C LEU A 570 37.01 19.80 -26.46
N VAL A 571 36.38 19.29 -25.41
CA VAL A 571 36.87 18.11 -24.69
C VAL A 571 35.93 16.94 -24.90
N GLU A 572 36.36 15.77 -24.44
CA GLU A 572 35.52 14.61 -24.43
C GLU A 572 34.34 14.80 -23.46
N ALA A 573 33.13 14.47 -23.90
CA ALA A 573 31.96 14.45 -23.02
C ALA A 573 32.20 13.50 -21.84
N PRO A 574 31.99 13.95 -20.58
CA PRO A 574 32.06 13.06 -19.43
C PRO A 574 31.02 11.95 -19.53
N LYS A 575 31.34 10.77 -18.98
CA LYS A 575 30.41 9.65 -18.90
C LYS A 575 29.10 10.05 -18.23
N LEU A 576 27.99 9.63 -18.83
CA LEU A 576 26.65 9.78 -18.28
C LEU A 576 26.38 8.73 -17.20
N ALA A 577 25.38 8.98 -16.35
CA ALA A 577 24.98 8.05 -15.29
C ALA A 577 24.69 6.63 -15.80
N ARG A 578 24.10 6.52 -17.00
CA ARG A 578 23.81 5.24 -17.66
C ARG A 578 25.05 4.47 -18.10
N GLU A 579 26.20 5.12 -18.23
CA GLU A 579 27.50 4.53 -18.62
C GLU A 579 28.40 4.20 -17.41
N MET A 580 27.94 4.53 -16.19
CA MET A 580 28.69 4.26 -14.97
C MET A 580 28.52 2.79 -14.57
N LYS A 581 29.56 2.25 -13.94
CA LYS A 581 29.52 0.93 -13.34
C LYS A 581 28.44 0.89 -12.25
N LYS A 582 27.67 -0.20 -12.21
CA LYS A 582 26.59 -0.41 -11.26
C LYS A 582 26.78 -1.69 -10.45
N TYR A 583 26.22 -1.69 -9.25
CA TYR A 583 26.05 -2.88 -8.42
C TYR A 583 24.65 -2.85 -7.85
N GLN A 584 23.92 -3.95 -8.07
CA GLN A 584 22.62 -4.20 -7.46
C GLN A 584 22.84 -5.24 -6.35
N ASP A 585 22.47 -4.86 -5.14
CA ASP A 585 22.44 -5.74 -3.99
C ASP A 585 21.03 -6.31 -3.85
N GLU A 586 20.87 -7.61 -4.10
CA GLU A 586 19.57 -8.28 -4.04
C GLU A 586 19.14 -8.57 -2.60
N VAL A 587 20.07 -8.64 -1.63
CA VAL A 587 19.74 -8.93 -0.23
C VAL A 587 19.23 -7.67 0.44
N PHE A 588 19.99 -6.58 0.37
CA PHE A 588 19.61 -5.30 0.96
C PHE A 588 18.70 -4.46 0.06
N GLU A 589 18.45 -4.94 -1.17
CA GLU A 589 17.48 -4.43 -2.14
C GLU A 589 17.75 -2.97 -2.57
N PHE A 590 19.00 -2.64 -2.91
CA PHE A 590 19.38 -1.32 -3.45
C PHE A 590 20.34 -1.43 -4.63
N THR A 591 20.43 -0.37 -5.43
CA THR A 591 21.39 -0.24 -6.53
C THR A 591 22.23 1.00 -6.35
N VAL A 592 23.55 0.84 -6.49
CA VAL A 592 24.53 1.93 -6.49
C VAL A 592 25.28 2.00 -7.81
N ARG A 593 25.79 3.19 -8.09
CA ARG A 593 26.69 3.45 -9.22
C ARG A 593 27.84 4.35 -8.81
N ASP A 594 28.92 4.32 -9.58
CA ASP A 594 29.99 5.30 -9.43
C ASP A 594 29.46 6.72 -9.72
N ILE A 595 30.04 7.74 -9.07
CA ILE A 595 29.68 9.14 -9.27
C ILE A 595 30.17 9.66 -10.62
N THR A 596 29.33 10.43 -11.31
CA THR A 596 29.67 11.09 -12.57
C THR A 596 30.33 12.46 -12.32
N TYR A 597 30.88 13.03 -13.38
CA TYR A 597 31.31 14.42 -13.40
C TYR A 597 30.15 15.38 -13.09
N PHE A 598 28.96 15.10 -13.62
CA PHE A 598 27.77 15.94 -13.46
C PHE A 598 27.21 15.90 -12.03
N ASP A 599 27.21 14.73 -11.36
CA ASP A 599 26.80 14.63 -9.96
C ASP A 599 27.69 15.52 -9.08
N ARG A 600 29.01 15.44 -9.28
CA ARG A 600 29.99 16.25 -8.53
C ARG A 600 29.75 17.74 -8.74
N ALA A 601 29.46 18.16 -9.96
CA ALA A 601 29.19 19.56 -10.28
C ALA A 601 27.86 20.04 -9.68
N SER A 602 26.79 19.25 -9.79
CA SER A 602 25.46 19.54 -9.24
C SER A 602 25.51 19.71 -7.72
N GLU A 603 26.15 18.76 -7.03
CA GLU A 603 26.25 18.72 -5.58
C GLU A 603 27.42 19.58 -5.04
N LYS A 604 28.20 20.21 -5.93
CA LYS A 604 29.38 21.03 -5.61
C LYS A 604 30.40 20.32 -4.73
N TRP A 605 30.57 19.02 -4.93
CA TRP A 605 31.55 18.24 -4.18
C TRP A 605 32.98 18.62 -4.56
N ALA A 606 33.87 18.59 -3.58
CA ALA A 606 35.31 18.74 -3.80
C ALA A 606 35.84 17.61 -4.70
N GLN A 607 36.99 17.79 -5.36
CA GLN A 607 37.54 16.75 -6.25
C GLN A 607 37.91 15.48 -5.47
N GLU A 608 38.28 15.64 -4.21
CA GLU A 608 38.67 14.58 -3.29
C GLU A 608 37.47 13.81 -2.71
N GLN A 609 36.23 14.28 -2.98
CA GLN A 609 35.05 13.55 -2.53
C GLN A 609 34.94 12.23 -3.28
N THR A 610 34.94 11.14 -2.52
CA THR A 610 34.74 9.77 -3.00
C THR A 610 33.42 9.19 -2.49
N GLY A 611 33.07 8.01 -2.96
CA GLY A 611 31.84 7.30 -2.59
C GLY A 611 31.06 6.86 -3.82
N VAL A 612 29.99 6.11 -3.58
CA VAL A 612 29.08 5.62 -4.61
C VAL A 612 27.69 6.21 -4.40
N LEU A 613 27.03 6.55 -5.50
CA LEU A 613 25.70 7.14 -5.45
C LEU A 613 24.64 6.05 -5.47
N VAL A 614 23.67 6.15 -4.55
CA VAL A 614 22.48 5.30 -4.54
C VAL A 614 21.56 5.74 -5.68
N GLU A 615 21.38 4.86 -6.66
CA GLU A 615 20.51 5.08 -7.82
C GLU A 615 19.08 4.63 -7.54
N GLN A 616 18.92 3.49 -6.85
CA GLN A 616 17.62 2.93 -6.52
C GLN A 616 17.65 2.28 -5.13
N VAL A 617 16.54 2.37 -4.41
CA VAL A 617 16.29 1.62 -3.17
C VAL A 617 14.90 1.02 -3.31
N LYS A 618 14.76 -0.29 -3.16
CA LYS A 618 13.46 -0.95 -3.23
C LYS A 618 12.63 -0.56 -2.01
N PRO A 619 11.40 -0.05 -2.19
CA PRO A 619 10.51 0.27 -1.06
C PRO A 619 10.33 -0.94 -0.14
N GLY A 620 10.35 -0.68 1.19
CA GLY A 620 10.22 -1.67 2.25
C GLY A 620 11.33 -2.74 2.32
N GLY A 621 12.35 -2.69 1.45
CA GLY A 621 13.54 -3.52 1.56
C GLY A 621 14.48 -3.04 2.67
N TRP A 622 15.47 -3.85 3.06
CA TRP A 622 16.31 -3.57 4.23
C TRP A 622 17.02 -2.21 4.16
N ALA A 623 17.49 -1.81 2.97
CA ALA A 623 18.05 -0.49 2.78
C ALA A 623 17.02 0.64 3.00
N ALA A 624 15.79 0.49 2.53
CA ALA A 624 14.72 1.48 2.76
C ALA A 624 14.34 1.57 4.24
N LEU A 625 14.23 0.42 4.93
CA LEU A 625 13.93 0.35 6.37
C LEU A 625 15.03 1.01 7.20
N GLY A 626 16.31 0.81 6.80
CA GLY A 626 17.46 1.55 7.32
C GLY A 626 17.51 3.03 6.90
N ARG A 627 16.47 3.54 6.22
CA ARG A 627 16.33 4.92 5.73
C ARG A 627 17.32 5.33 4.65
N LEU A 628 17.92 4.40 3.92
CA LEU A 628 18.67 4.70 2.69
C LEU A 628 17.70 5.21 1.63
N SER A 629 18.14 6.15 0.81
CA SER A 629 17.29 6.80 -0.19
C SER A 629 18.08 7.07 -1.47
N THR A 630 17.37 7.17 -2.59
CA THR A 630 17.96 7.61 -3.86
C THR A 630 18.68 8.95 -3.68
N SER A 631 19.82 9.10 -4.36
CA SER A 631 20.74 10.23 -4.29
C SER A 631 21.55 10.35 -3.01
N ASP A 632 21.44 9.41 -2.07
CA ASP A 632 22.44 9.30 -1.01
C ASP A 632 23.80 8.92 -1.60
N LEU A 633 24.86 9.52 -1.07
CA LEU A 633 26.24 9.12 -1.39
C LEU A 633 26.78 8.26 -0.25
N ILE A 634 26.96 6.96 -0.51
CA ILE A 634 27.61 6.05 0.45
C ILE A 634 29.11 6.35 0.45
N ILE A 635 29.63 6.74 1.62
CA ILE A 635 31.04 7.10 1.81
C ILE A 635 31.78 6.14 2.75
N GLY A 636 31.06 5.24 3.41
CA GLY A 636 31.64 4.16 4.21
C GLY A 636 30.62 3.10 4.59
N ILE A 637 31.11 1.90 4.89
CA ILE A 637 30.37 0.76 5.42
C ILE A 637 31.09 0.30 6.68
N GLY A 638 30.39 0.32 7.81
CA GLY A 638 31.01 0.23 9.13
C GLY A 638 32.06 1.34 9.32
N ASP A 639 33.25 0.95 9.75
CA ASP A 639 34.40 1.85 9.90
C ASP A 639 35.24 2.00 8.62
N THR A 640 34.87 1.32 7.53
CA THR A 640 35.67 1.26 6.29
C THR A 640 35.14 2.28 5.27
N PRO A 641 35.95 3.24 4.81
CA PRO A 641 35.56 4.12 3.71
C PRO A 641 35.37 3.34 2.40
N VAL A 642 34.44 3.78 1.57
CA VAL A 642 34.23 3.22 0.22
C VAL A 642 34.33 4.31 -0.84
N ASN A 643 34.97 4.00 -1.95
CA ASN A 643 35.26 4.95 -3.03
C ASN A 643 34.70 4.50 -4.39
N THR A 644 34.50 3.20 -4.58
CA THR A 644 34.09 2.61 -5.85
C THR A 644 33.00 1.57 -5.64
N VAL A 645 32.25 1.30 -6.71
CA VAL A 645 31.21 0.25 -6.73
C VAL A 645 31.76 -1.15 -6.44
N ASP A 646 33.01 -1.44 -6.83
CA ASP A 646 33.64 -2.72 -6.53
C ASP A 646 33.92 -2.90 -5.04
N GLU A 647 34.39 -1.85 -4.35
CA GLU A 647 34.61 -1.87 -2.90
C GLU A 647 33.30 -2.11 -2.14
N VAL A 648 32.21 -1.46 -2.58
CA VAL A 648 30.88 -1.71 -1.99
C VAL A 648 30.42 -3.14 -2.23
N ARG A 649 30.57 -3.66 -3.45
CA ARG A 649 30.21 -5.05 -3.78
C ARG A 649 30.98 -6.04 -2.90
N GLU A 650 32.29 -5.88 -2.78
CA GLU A 650 33.15 -6.76 -1.98
C GLU A 650 32.73 -6.76 -0.51
N GLN A 651 32.54 -5.58 0.09
CA GLN A 651 32.18 -5.46 1.50
C GLN A 651 30.77 -5.96 1.78
N MET A 652 29.79 -5.62 0.94
CA MET A 652 28.42 -6.12 1.11
C MET A 652 28.34 -7.64 0.93
N THR A 653 29.08 -8.20 -0.03
CA THR A 653 29.17 -9.67 -0.21
C THR A 653 29.72 -10.33 1.06
N ALA A 654 30.78 -9.79 1.65
CA ALA A 654 31.35 -10.32 2.89
C ALA A 654 30.37 -10.25 4.08
N ILE A 655 29.63 -9.15 4.23
CA ILE A 655 28.59 -8.96 5.26
C ILE A 655 27.46 -9.99 5.07
N ILE A 656 27.02 -10.18 3.83
CA ILE A 656 26.01 -11.17 3.47
C ILE A 656 26.51 -12.57 3.84
N ASP A 657 27.73 -12.94 3.42
CA ASP A 657 28.32 -14.24 3.69
C ASP A 657 28.46 -14.52 5.19
N ALA A 658 28.84 -13.51 5.98
CA ALA A 658 28.95 -13.58 7.44
C ALA A 658 27.60 -13.59 8.17
N ALA A 659 26.51 -13.18 7.50
CA ALA A 659 25.18 -13.01 8.09
C ALA A 659 25.19 -12.10 9.33
N GLU A 660 25.86 -10.95 9.22
CA GLU A 660 25.96 -9.96 10.31
C GLU A 660 24.57 -9.46 10.74
N GLU A 661 24.33 -9.34 12.04
CA GLU A 661 23.03 -8.90 12.58
C GLU A 661 22.60 -7.51 12.08
N TYR A 662 23.58 -6.62 11.87
CA TYR A 662 23.35 -5.29 11.33
C TYR A 662 24.56 -4.79 10.52
N VAL A 663 24.31 -3.83 9.63
CA VAL A 663 25.33 -3.06 8.92
C VAL A 663 25.05 -1.58 9.06
N VAL A 664 26.10 -0.79 9.34
CA VAL A 664 25.99 0.67 9.40
C VAL A 664 26.55 1.28 8.12
N LEU A 665 25.71 1.94 7.33
CA LEU A 665 26.13 2.74 6.19
C LEU A 665 26.38 4.18 6.64
N LYS A 666 27.60 4.68 6.40
CA LYS A 666 27.90 6.10 6.52
C LYS A 666 27.61 6.76 5.19
N ILE A 667 26.61 7.63 5.16
CA ILE A 667 26.16 8.31 3.94
C ILE A 667 26.28 9.83 4.04
N ARG A 668 26.27 10.48 2.89
CA ARG A 668 26.00 11.90 2.75
C ARG A 668 24.69 12.13 2.02
N ARG A 669 23.81 12.90 2.66
CA ARG A 669 22.53 13.38 2.10
C ARG A 669 22.53 14.91 2.06
N GLY A 670 22.72 15.48 0.88
CA GLY A 670 23.02 16.91 0.73
C GLY A 670 24.24 17.31 1.55
N ILE A 671 24.05 18.16 2.56
CA ILE A 671 25.12 18.62 3.46
C ILE A 671 25.27 17.79 4.75
N ARG A 672 24.40 16.79 4.98
CA ARG A 672 24.37 16.02 6.23
C ARG A 672 25.13 14.71 6.07
N ILE A 673 25.87 14.34 7.12
CA ILE A 673 26.37 12.97 7.28
C ILE A 673 25.40 12.23 8.17
N LEU A 674 24.93 11.07 7.70
CA LEU A 674 24.04 10.19 8.45
C LEU A 674 24.70 8.83 8.59
N TYR A 675 24.43 8.17 9.71
CA TYR A 675 24.75 6.76 9.92
C TYR A 675 23.43 6.02 9.90
N LEU A 676 23.30 5.12 8.94
CA LEU A 676 22.10 4.35 8.70
C LEU A 676 22.37 2.91 9.12
N GLU A 677 21.68 2.45 10.13
CA GLU A 677 21.73 1.05 10.56
C GLU A 677 20.69 0.25 9.76
N LEU A 678 21.15 -0.79 9.08
CA LEU A 678 20.32 -1.73 8.34
C LEU A 678 20.41 -3.06 9.07
N THR A 679 19.28 -3.59 9.52
CA THR A 679 19.17 -4.82 10.30
C THR A 679 18.49 -5.89 9.44
N PRO A 680 19.23 -6.60 8.57
CA PRO A 680 18.65 -7.64 7.73
C PRO A 680 18.19 -8.83 8.58
N ASN A 681 17.06 -9.41 8.23
CA ASN A 681 16.67 -10.73 8.72
C ASN A 681 17.19 -11.78 7.73
N TRP A 682 18.01 -12.70 8.25
CA TRP A 682 18.68 -13.76 7.50
C TRP A 682 17.83 -15.02 7.30
N ASP A 683 16.57 -15.01 7.74
CA ASP A 683 15.65 -16.16 7.62
C ASP A 683 15.48 -16.68 6.18
N ASN A 684 15.85 -15.90 5.15
CA ASN A 684 15.88 -16.32 3.74
C ASN A 684 17.15 -17.06 3.29
N LYS A 685 18.11 -17.40 4.19
CA LYS A 685 19.31 -18.17 3.83
C LYS A 685 19.13 -19.70 3.84
N GLY A 686 17.92 -20.19 4.02
CA GLY A 686 17.61 -21.60 3.83
C GLY A 686 16.15 -21.92 4.09
N ASP A 687 15.36 -21.90 3.02
CA ASP A 687 14.18 -22.75 2.80
C ASP A 687 13.98 -22.97 1.29
#